data_AF-A0A8T7FD45-F1
#
_entry.id   AF-A0A8T7FD45-F1
#
_cell.length_a   1.000
_cell.length_b   1.000
_cell.length_c   1.000
_cell.angle_alpha   90.00
_cell.angle_beta   90.00
_cell.angle_gamma   90.00
#
_symmetry.space_group_name_H-M   'P 1'
#
loop_
_entity.id
_entity.type
_entity.pdbx_description
1 polymer ?
#
loop_
_entity_poly.entity_id
_entity_poly.type
_entity_poly.pdbx_seq_one_letter_code
_entity_poly.pdbx_strand_id
1 'polypeptide(L)'
;MDLIEKGLEKGLIKFDADRNFITYVQQNKKRNYNNPEEKVQAETFLTLALVYGYPVNRIKQFVSVQMGSETKEADIIVYSDDECEETYILVECKKEDITDQEFNIAVDQAYSYAVPEGAKYVWTTSRIKNQYYEVPAKKPKSRIEIPDIPQFGVTKLAPYKYVKGGLSQTFSEGESENESGAKQKFFELQVVNESELTKVFIQSHQALWGGGQRNPSVAFDELDKLIFCKIWDEKTPRKNGDPYEFQIFRDEDPEDLLKRIKKIYAIGEKEAPEVFKDGIALSAQETLTIVKYFQRINLNKTDLDSKGKAFETFMGSYFRGDFGQYFTPRPIVKFIIDSLPITHKSRVLDTSCGSGGFLLYALDKVREQASEFYDPITEEKDHYKHWHDFAEKNLFGIEINDQIARTAKMNMIIHDDGHTNVIALDGLLSEAELQAKSGNKEFRYNSFDFIVTNPPFGSSIKQTEKAYMHQYDLAKKEIDWLSITSSGKTSLRDTQSTEVLFLEQCHNFLVEHGYLAIVLPDGILTNSSMQYVRDNIEEMYRIVAVVSMPQTAFTATGAGVKSSVLFLRKHKASVTEKISNLKAKLKEKVKTDNNFVATVEQWEKAKNDAIKKLEDEAKAKNPKASKKEIGELIKDEKSKLQQEFTDRVNALREELIEKYFAEKQSKLDDYPIFMAIAEDIGYDATGRSTNNNELIEIGKELSKFIAHINKTEK
;
A
#
# COMPACT_ATOMS: atom_id res chain seq x y z
N MET A 1 -14.92 11.49 27.43
CA MET A 1 -14.23 11.81 28.69
C MET A 1 -13.45 10.58 29.10
N ASP A 2 -12.13 10.73 29.09
CA ASP A 2 -11.15 9.67 29.33
C ASP A 2 -11.30 9.12 30.77
N LEU A 3 -10.92 7.86 31.00
CA LEU A 3 -11.01 7.24 32.34
C LEU A 3 -10.15 7.99 33.35
N ILE A 4 -8.95 8.43 32.93
CA ILE A 4 -8.03 9.20 33.77
C ILE A 4 -8.68 10.51 34.22
N GLU A 5 -9.34 11.24 33.32
CA GLU A 5 -10.06 12.48 33.66
C GLU A 5 -11.17 12.23 34.68
N LYS A 6 -12.00 11.21 34.47
CA LYS A 6 -13.05 10.82 35.42
C LYS A 6 -12.47 10.41 36.78
N GLY A 7 -11.31 9.75 36.77
CA GLY A 7 -10.57 9.37 37.96
C GLY A 7 -10.09 10.57 38.77
N LEU A 8 -9.62 11.62 38.09
CA LEU A 8 -9.22 12.89 38.70
C LEU A 8 -10.43 13.63 39.27
N GLU A 9 -11.53 13.74 38.51
CA GLU A 9 -12.77 14.41 38.95
C GLU A 9 -13.38 13.75 40.19
N LYS A 10 -13.37 12.41 40.24
CA LYS A 10 -13.88 11.64 41.38
C LYS A 10 -12.88 11.54 42.55
N GLY A 11 -11.70 12.15 42.42
CA GLY A 11 -10.66 12.12 43.45
C GLY A 11 -10.11 10.72 43.73
N LEU A 12 -10.16 9.81 42.76
CA LEU A 12 -9.59 8.46 42.88
C LEU A 12 -8.08 8.46 42.68
N ILE A 13 -7.60 9.32 41.79
CA ILE A 13 -6.18 9.54 41.49
C ILE A 13 -5.86 11.04 41.52
N LYS A 14 -4.58 11.38 41.68
CA LYS A 14 -4.04 12.73 41.51
C LYS A 14 -2.68 12.69 40.82
N PHE A 15 -2.37 13.70 40.03
CA PHE A 15 -1.02 13.92 39.47
C PHE A 15 -0.27 14.98 40.27
N ASP A 16 1.06 14.92 40.23
CA ASP A 16 1.89 16.07 40.60
C ASP A 16 1.86 17.15 39.49
N ALA A 17 2.45 18.32 39.77
CA ALA A 17 2.39 19.49 38.88
C ALA A 17 2.89 19.18 37.46
N ASP A 18 3.93 18.36 37.34
CA ASP A 18 4.55 17.99 36.07
C ASP A 18 3.95 16.70 35.45
N ARG A 19 2.95 16.08 36.09
CA ARG A 19 2.33 14.79 35.72
C ARG A 19 3.32 13.62 35.56
N ASN A 20 4.49 13.72 36.20
CA ASN A 20 5.50 12.67 36.24
C ASN A 20 5.09 11.54 37.18
N PHE A 21 4.31 11.84 38.21
CA PHE A 21 3.88 10.86 39.19
C PHE A 21 2.37 10.87 39.40
N ILE A 22 1.80 9.67 39.46
CA ILE A 22 0.42 9.44 39.83
C ILE A 22 0.35 9.02 41.30
N THR A 23 -0.67 9.47 42.02
CA THR A 23 -0.98 9.01 43.37
C THR A 23 -2.39 8.44 43.43
N TYR A 24 -2.52 7.21 43.91
CA TYR A 24 -3.79 6.55 44.22
C TYR A 24 -4.29 7.08 45.56
N VAL A 25 -5.35 7.89 45.55
CA VAL A 25 -5.71 8.77 46.68
C VAL A 25 -6.09 7.97 47.93
N GLN A 26 -6.88 6.90 47.77
CA GLN A 26 -7.37 6.09 48.89
C GLN A 26 -6.24 5.42 49.69
N GLN A 27 -5.16 5.00 49.03
CA GLN A 27 -4.03 4.31 49.66
C GLN A 27 -2.81 5.22 49.85
N ASN A 28 -2.87 6.46 49.36
CA ASN A 28 -1.77 7.40 49.31
C ASN A 28 -0.46 6.80 48.72
N LYS A 29 -0.59 5.91 47.72
CA LYS A 29 0.54 5.30 47.02
C LYS A 29 0.93 6.14 45.81
N LYS A 30 2.20 6.56 45.73
CA LYS A 30 2.75 7.38 44.64
C LYS A 30 3.65 6.53 43.73
N ARG A 31 3.47 6.64 42.41
CA ARG A 31 4.23 5.89 41.38
C ARG A 31 4.62 6.76 40.21
N ASN A 32 5.67 6.35 39.49
CA ASN A 32 6.21 7.06 38.33
C ASN A 32 5.34 6.76 37.10
N TYR A 33 4.56 7.76 36.66
CA TYR A 33 3.64 7.64 35.53
C TYR A 33 4.35 7.66 34.17
N ASN A 34 5.64 7.99 34.13
CA ASN A 34 6.44 7.84 32.91
C ASN A 34 6.73 6.38 32.58
N ASN A 35 6.56 5.45 33.54
CA ASN A 35 6.60 4.02 33.26
C ASN A 35 5.38 3.63 32.40
N PRO A 36 5.55 3.06 31.19
CA PRO A 36 4.44 2.63 30.35
C PRO A 36 3.50 1.62 31.03
N GLU A 37 4.02 0.75 31.89
CA GLU A 37 3.22 -0.24 32.63
C GLU A 37 2.32 0.42 33.69
N GLU A 38 2.82 1.48 34.35
CA GLU A 38 2.04 2.24 35.33
C GLU A 38 0.80 2.91 34.70
N LYS A 39 0.90 3.31 33.42
CA LYS A 39 -0.26 3.86 32.70
C LYS A 39 -1.37 2.82 32.55
N VAL A 40 -1.00 1.59 32.20
CA VAL A 40 -1.93 0.46 32.10
C VAL A 40 -2.51 0.12 33.47
N GLN A 41 -1.69 0.12 34.53
CA GLN A 41 -2.15 -0.12 35.91
C GLN A 41 -3.16 0.93 36.38
N ALA A 42 -2.89 2.22 36.12
CA ALA A 42 -3.79 3.31 36.49
C ALA A 42 -5.16 3.19 35.80
N GLU A 43 -5.17 2.92 34.49
CA GLU A 43 -6.41 2.71 33.74
C GLU A 43 -7.16 1.45 34.17
N THR A 44 -6.43 0.39 34.50
CA THR A 44 -7.00 -0.87 34.99
C THR A 44 -7.67 -0.67 36.34
N PHE A 45 -7.03 0.04 37.27
CA PHE A 45 -7.63 0.44 38.54
C PHE A 45 -8.94 1.22 38.34
N LEU A 46 -8.91 2.23 37.47
CA LEU A 46 -10.09 3.05 37.18
C LEU A 46 -11.19 2.25 36.47
N THR A 47 -10.83 1.28 35.64
CA THR A 47 -11.78 0.35 35.02
C THR A 47 -12.49 -0.48 36.09
N LEU A 48 -11.75 -1.07 37.03
CA LEU A 48 -12.34 -1.83 38.14
C LEU A 48 -13.29 -0.99 38.99
N ALA A 49 -12.89 0.24 39.34
CA ALA A 49 -13.67 1.12 40.20
C ALA A 49 -14.88 1.75 39.49
N LEU A 50 -14.69 2.27 38.29
CA LEU A 50 -15.70 3.10 37.60
C LEU A 50 -16.58 2.32 36.63
N VAL A 51 -16.04 1.26 36.02
CA VAL A 51 -16.73 0.49 34.98
C VAL A 51 -17.30 -0.79 35.58
N TYR A 52 -16.48 -1.58 36.27
CA TYR A 52 -16.92 -2.81 36.93
C TYR A 52 -17.58 -2.55 38.30
N GLY A 53 -17.46 -1.33 38.82
CA GLY A 53 -18.22 -0.85 39.98
C GLY A 53 -17.73 -1.38 41.32
N TYR A 54 -16.51 -1.90 41.40
CA TYR A 54 -15.94 -2.38 42.67
C TYR A 54 -15.72 -1.22 43.64
N PRO A 55 -16.10 -1.37 44.93
CA PRO A 55 -15.79 -0.38 45.96
C PRO A 55 -14.28 -0.14 46.06
N VAL A 56 -13.87 1.13 46.06
CA VAL A 56 -12.45 1.52 46.00
C VAL A 56 -11.65 1.00 47.20
N ASN A 57 -12.28 0.87 48.37
CA ASN A 57 -11.66 0.30 49.56
C ASN A 57 -11.27 -1.19 49.40
N ARG A 58 -11.97 -1.92 48.52
CA ARG A 58 -11.71 -3.34 48.17
C ARG A 58 -10.73 -3.53 47.02
N ILE A 59 -10.20 -2.45 46.45
CA ILE A 59 -9.18 -2.53 45.39
C ILE A 59 -7.86 -2.05 45.97
N LYS A 60 -6.88 -2.95 46.09
CA LYS A 60 -5.52 -2.63 46.53
C LYS A 60 -4.57 -2.67 45.35
N GLN A 61 -3.70 -1.67 45.22
CA GLN A 61 -2.62 -1.69 44.22
C GLN A 61 -1.33 -2.11 44.91
N PHE A 62 -0.42 -2.77 44.21
CA PHE A 62 0.93 -3.09 44.67
C PHE A 62 0.93 -3.86 46.00
N VAL A 63 0.30 -5.02 45.99
CA VAL A 63 0.14 -5.87 47.17
C VAL A 63 1.31 -6.84 47.24
N SER A 64 1.99 -6.93 48.38
CA SER A 64 3.06 -7.90 48.59
C SER A 64 2.49 -9.30 48.78
N VAL A 65 2.84 -10.22 47.88
CA VAL A 65 2.42 -11.63 47.87
C VAL A 65 3.63 -12.51 48.19
N GLN A 66 3.47 -13.43 49.13
CA GLN A 66 4.55 -14.32 49.57
C GLN A 66 4.66 -15.53 48.64
N MET A 67 5.85 -15.74 48.08
CA MET A 67 6.18 -16.75 47.09
C MET A 67 7.30 -17.66 47.62
N GLY A 68 6.93 -18.62 48.46
CA GLY A 68 7.92 -19.41 49.18
C GLY A 68 8.78 -18.53 50.10
N SER A 69 10.07 -18.42 49.79
CA SER A 69 11.02 -17.54 50.51
C SER A 69 11.14 -16.13 49.93
N GLU A 70 10.62 -15.88 48.73
CA GLU A 70 10.66 -14.57 48.07
C GLU A 70 9.35 -13.81 48.30
N THR A 71 9.41 -12.48 48.38
CA THR A 71 8.22 -11.61 48.36
C THR A 71 8.15 -10.96 47.00
N LYS A 72 7.02 -11.11 46.30
CA LYS A 72 6.74 -10.43 45.03
C LYS A 72 5.60 -9.44 45.20
N GLU A 73 5.44 -8.53 44.25
CA GLU A 73 4.41 -7.51 44.29
C GLU A 73 3.39 -7.81 43.17
N ALA A 74 2.13 -8.00 43.54
CA ALA A 74 1.01 -8.09 42.60
C ALA A 74 0.49 -6.69 42.29
N ASP A 75 0.19 -6.41 41.02
CA ASP A 75 -0.14 -5.06 40.58
C ASP A 75 -1.46 -4.56 41.17
N ILE A 76 -2.55 -5.33 41.03
CA ILE A 76 -3.85 -4.98 41.61
C ILE A 76 -4.54 -6.25 42.14
N ILE A 77 -5.09 -6.15 43.35
CA ILE A 77 -5.96 -7.17 43.94
C ILE A 77 -7.31 -6.54 44.28
N VAL A 78 -8.39 -7.23 43.89
CA VAL A 78 -9.77 -6.93 44.30
C VAL A 78 -10.22 -7.97 45.32
N TYR A 79 -10.78 -7.53 46.43
CA TYR A 79 -11.26 -8.37 47.53
C TYR A 79 -12.78 -8.54 47.51
N SER A 80 -13.28 -9.68 48.01
CA SER A 80 -14.73 -9.93 48.13
C SER A 80 -15.37 -9.26 49.36
N ASP A 81 -14.57 -8.85 50.32
CA ASP A 81 -14.95 -8.24 51.61
C ASP A 81 -14.28 -6.87 51.82
N ASP A 82 -14.75 -6.10 52.81
CA ASP A 82 -14.26 -4.73 53.08
C ASP A 82 -12.98 -4.74 53.92
N GLU A 83 -12.76 -5.82 54.68
CA GLU A 83 -11.59 -6.10 55.51
C GLU A 83 -10.35 -6.43 54.66
N CYS A 84 -10.57 -6.79 53.39
CA CYS A 84 -9.56 -7.20 52.42
C CYS A 84 -8.82 -8.48 52.82
N GLU A 85 -9.57 -9.49 53.30
CA GLU A 85 -9.05 -10.79 53.70
C GLU A 85 -9.19 -11.85 52.60
N GLU A 86 -10.25 -11.79 51.79
CA GLU A 86 -10.53 -12.76 50.73
C GLU A 86 -10.24 -12.18 49.34
N THR A 87 -9.14 -12.59 48.74
CA THR A 87 -8.78 -12.22 47.36
C THR A 87 -9.84 -12.75 46.38
N TYR A 88 -10.43 -11.86 45.58
CA TYR A 88 -11.45 -12.19 44.60
C TYR A 88 -10.92 -12.17 43.17
N ILE A 89 -10.25 -11.08 42.76
CA ILE A 89 -9.63 -10.92 41.44
C ILE A 89 -8.18 -10.52 41.63
N LEU A 90 -7.28 -11.23 40.95
CA LEU A 90 -5.90 -10.82 40.82
C LEU A 90 -5.64 -10.26 39.42
N VAL A 91 -5.02 -9.10 39.33
CA VAL A 91 -4.74 -8.43 38.06
C VAL A 91 -3.24 -8.21 37.88
N GLU A 92 -2.72 -8.63 36.74
CA GLU A 92 -1.35 -8.43 36.30
C GLU A 92 -1.35 -7.53 35.07
N CYS A 93 -0.65 -6.40 35.16
CA CYS A 93 -0.55 -5.42 34.09
C CYS A 93 0.81 -5.48 33.43
N LYS A 94 0.88 -5.19 32.14
CA LYS A 94 2.11 -5.05 31.38
C LYS A 94 2.03 -3.84 30.47
N LYS A 95 3.19 -3.33 30.04
CA LYS A 95 3.26 -2.26 29.03
C LYS A 95 2.54 -2.66 27.73
N GLU A 96 2.01 -1.67 27.01
CA GLU A 96 1.21 -1.89 25.80
C GLU A 96 1.95 -2.63 24.68
N ASP A 97 3.26 -2.39 24.53
CA ASP A 97 4.13 -2.93 23.48
C ASP A 97 4.75 -4.30 23.81
N ILE A 98 4.20 -5.01 24.79
CA ILE A 98 4.67 -6.35 25.19
C ILE A 98 4.45 -7.40 24.09
N THR A 99 5.37 -8.35 23.95
CA THR A 99 5.23 -9.46 23.01
C THR A 99 4.27 -10.53 23.52
N ASP A 100 3.71 -11.36 22.63
CA ASP A 100 2.82 -12.47 23.01
C ASP A 100 3.49 -13.48 23.97
N GLN A 101 4.79 -13.74 23.79
CA GLN A 101 5.53 -14.65 24.66
C GLN A 101 5.65 -14.09 26.07
N GLU A 102 6.06 -12.82 26.20
CA GLU A 102 6.16 -12.15 27.50
C GLU A 102 4.78 -12.00 28.15
N PHE A 103 3.71 -11.77 27.37
CA PHE A 103 2.35 -11.72 27.88
C PHE A 103 1.92 -13.07 28.47
N ASN A 104 2.23 -14.18 27.80
CA ASN A 104 1.91 -15.52 28.32
C ASN A 104 2.69 -15.84 29.60
N ILE A 105 3.94 -15.38 29.71
CA ILE A 105 4.71 -15.46 30.96
C ILE A 105 4.04 -14.64 32.07
N ALA A 106 3.50 -13.46 31.75
CA ALA A 106 2.74 -12.66 32.70
C ALA A 106 1.43 -13.36 33.15
N VAL A 107 0.76 -14.08 32.26
CA VAL A 107 -0.40 -14.93 32.63
C VAL A 107 0.03 -16.03 33.61
N ASP A 108 1.15 -16.72 33.34
CA ASP A 108 1.70 -17.74 34.23
C ASP A 108 2.05 -17.16 35.61
N GLN A 109 2.65 -15.98 35.62
CA GLN A 109 3.00 -15.23 36.83
C GLN A 109 1.75 -14.84 37.62
N ALA A 110 0.73 -14.28 36.97
CA ALA A 110 -0.53 -13.92 37.62
C ALA A 110 -1.18 -15.15 38.29
N TYR A 111 -1.18 -16.29 37.61
CA TYR A 111 -1.67 -17.54 38.17
C TYR A 111 -0.88 -18.07 39.35
N SER A 112 0.44 -17.87 39.31
CA SER A 112 1.30 -18.25 40.42
C SER A 112 0.92 -17.49 41.69
N TYR A 113 0.51 -16.22 41.59
CA TYR A 113 0.02 -15.42 42.73
C TYR A 113 -1.43 -15.76 43.09
N ALA A 114 -2.28 -15.97 42.09
CA ALA A 114 -3.71 -16.14 42.28
C ALA A 114 -4.07 -17.39 43.09
N VAL A 115 -3.38 -18.52 42.85
CA VAL A 115 -3.72 -19.80 43.48
C VAL A 115 -3.42 -19.82 44.99
N PRO A 116 -2.23 -19.40 45.47
CA PRO A 116 -1.94 -19.30 46.90
C PRO A 116 -2.82 -18.27 47.63
N GLU A 117 -3.11 -17.15 46.99
CA GLU A 117 -3.96 -16.08 47.55
C GLU A 117 -5.46 -16.45 47.57
N GLY A 118 -5.86 -17.56 46.95
CA GLY A 118 -7.25 -18.00 46.90
C GLY A 118 -8.14 -17.19 45.94
N ALA A 119 -7.54 -16.50 44.97
CA ALA A 119 -8.27 -15.70 43.98
C ALA A 119 -9.22 -16.57 43.16
N LYS A 120 -10.44 -16.07 42.91
CA LYS A 120 -11.43 -16.73 42.04
C LYS A 120 -11.22 -16.40 40.56
N TYR A 121 -10.72 -15.20 40.27
CA TYR A 121 -10.49 -14.73 38.91
C TYR A 121 -9.10 -14.14 38.72
N VAL A 122 -8.60 -14.25 37.50
CA VAL A 122 -7.34 -13.65 37.06
C VAL A 122 -7.60 -12.79 35.84
N TRP A 123 -7.05 -11.58 35.83
CA TRP A 123 -7.03 -10.70 34.66
C TRP A 123 -5.59 -10.32 34.32
N THR A 124 -5.14 -10.62 33.11
CA THR A 124 -3.87 -10.12 32.59
C THR A 124 -4.15 -9.13 31.47
N THR A 125 -3.50 -7.95 31.51
CA THR A 125 -3.75 -6.89 30.53
C THR A 125 -2.53 -6.09 30.13
N SER A 126 -2.47 -5.74 28.84
CA SER A 126 -1.57 -4.74 28.29
C SER A 126 -2.34 -3.54 27.73
N ARG A 127 -3.61 -3.36 28.13
CA ARG A 127 -4.64 -2.52 27.48
C ARG A 127 -5.01 -3.00 26.07
N ILE A 128 -4.03 -3.21 25.19
CA ILE A 128 -4.22 -3.72 23.82
C ILE A 128 -4.80 -5.12 23.85
N LYS A 129 -4.17 -6.02 24.62
CA LYS A 129 -4.61 -7.41 24.79
C LYS A 129 -5.12 -7.63 26.22
N ASN A 130 -6.24 -8.33 26.35
CA ASN A 130 -6.84 -8.70 27.63
C ASN A 130 -7.11 -10.21 27.64
N GLN A 131 -6.73 -10.89 28.72
CA GLN A 131 -7.08 -12.29 28.97
C GLN A 131 -7.65 -12.44 30.37
N TYR A 132 -8.77 -13.15 30.48
CA TYR A 132 -9.51 -13.34 31.72
C TYR A 132 -9.67 -14.82 31.99
N TYR A 133 -9.57 -15.18 33.27
CA TYR A 133 -9.71 -16.57 33.65
C TYR A 133 -10.42 -16.75 35.00
N GLU A 134 -11.10 -17.89 35.12
CA GLU A 134 -11.64 -18.42 36.36
C GLU A 134 -10.71 -19.50 36.92
N VAL A 135 -10.45 -19.45 38.24
CA VAL A 135 -9.58 -20.39 38.95
C VAL A 135 -10.42 -21.53 39.52
N PRO A 136 -10.29 -22.78 39.02
CA PRO A 136 -11.15 -23.87 39.45
C PRO A 136 -10.78 -24.39 40.84
N ALA A 137 -11.76 -24.56 41.73
CA ALA A 137 -11.52 -25.02 43.11
C ALA A 137 -10.87 -26.41 43.21
N LYS A 138 -11.18 -27.33 42.28
CA LYS A 138 -10.68 -28.73 42.32
C LYS A 138 -9.37 -28.94 41.56
N LYS A 139 -9.10 -28.15 40.51
CA LYS A 139 -7.91 -28.24 39.67
C LYS A 139 -7.45 -26.82 39.26
N PRO A 140 -6.82 -26.05 40.17
CA PRO A 140 -6.47 -24.66 39.90
C PRO A 140 -5.56 -24.47 38.68
N LYS A 141 -4.76 -25.51 38.35
CA LYS A 141 -3.87 -25.53 37.17
C LYS A 141 -4.59 -25.65 35.83
N SER A 142 -5.88 -26.00 35.79
CA SER A 142 -6.58 -26.19 34.51
C SER A 142 -7.11 -24.90 33.88
N ARG A 143 -7.03 -23.75 34.59
CA ARG A 143 -7.29 -22.38 34.10
C ARG A 143 -8.44 -22.26 33.10
N ILE A 144 -9.64 -21.91 33.56
CA ILE A 144 -10.79 -21.78 32.64
C ILE A 144 -10.75 -20.38 32.04
N GLU A 145 -10.48 -20.29 30.73
CA GLU A 145 -10.56 -19.01 30.01
C GLU A 145 -12.03 -18.55 29.90
N ILE A 146 -12.27 -17.28 30.22
CA ILE A 146 -13.60 -16.67 30.24
C ILE A 146 -13.62 -15.37 29.43
N PRO A 147 -14.78 -14.95 28.89
CA PRO A 147 -14.87 -13.76 28.03
C PRO A 147 -14.69 -12.45 28.81
N ASP A 148 -14.98 -12.45 30.12
CA ASP A 148 -14.86 -11.28 30.99
C ASP A 148 -14.72 -11.69 32.47
N ILE A 149 -14.27 -10.78 33.33
CA ILE A 149 -14.41 -10.90 34.80
C ILE A 149 -15.79 -10.40 35.26
N PRO A 150 -16.32 -10.88 36.41
CA PRO A 150 -17.58 -10.37 36.94
C PRO A 150 -17.49 -8.88 37.29
N GLN A 151 -18.62 -8.18 37.13
CA GLN A 151 -18.80 -6.84 37.69
C GLN A 151 -19.25 -6.98 39.14
N PHE A 152 -19.11 -5.91 39.94
CA PHE A 152 -19.51 -5.95 41.34
C PHE A 152 -21.00 -6.33 41.48
N GLY A 153 -21.26 -7.38 42.27
CA GLY A 153 -22.59 -7.94 42.50
C GLY A 153 -23.08 -8.93 41.43
N VAL A 154 -22.34 -9.16 40.34
CA VAL A 154 -22.67 -10.16 39.31
C VAL A 154 -22.13 -11.52 39.74
N THR A 155 -23.02 -12.51 39.84
CA THR A 155 -22.68 -13.87 40.30
C THR A 155 -22.55 -14.88 39.16
N LYS A 156 -23.22 -14.65 38.03
CA LYS A 156 -23.21 -15.51 36.84
C LYS A 156 -22.86 -14.67 35.61
N LEU A 157 -21.76 -15.04 34.95
CA LEU A 157 -21.31 -14.39 33.73
C LEU A 157 -22.03 -14.95 32.50
N ALA A 158 -22.43 -14.05 31.61
CA ALA A 158 -22.85 -14.36 30.26
C ALA A 158 -21.70 -15.00 29.46
N PRO A 159 -22.01 -15.79 28.43
CA PRO A 159 -20.99 -16.48 27.64
C PRO A 159 -20.23 -15.55 26.67
N TYR A 160 -20.50 -14.24 26.66
CA TYR A 160 -19.87 -13.26 25.77
C TYR A 160 -19.79 -11.89 26.44
N LYS A 161 -18.93 -11.02 25.89
CA LYS A 161 -18.65 -9.68 26.45
C LYS A 161 -19.23 -8.55 25.62
N TYR A 162 -19.15 -8.66 24.29
CA TYR A 162 -19.47 -7.58 23.36
C TYR A 162 -20.82 -7.81 22.67
N VAL A 163 -21.71 -6.82 22.76
CA VAL A 163 -23.03 -6.85 22.10
C VAL A 163 -23.34 -5.51 21.45
N LYS A 164 -24.18 -5.54 20.42
CA LYS A 164 -24.66 -4.32 19.77
C LYS A 164 -25.40 -3.43 20.79
N GLY A 165 -25.01 -2.16 20.88
CA GLY A 165 -25.61 -1.19 21.78
C GLY A 165 -25.11 -1.20 23.23
N GLY A 166 -24.22 -2.13 23.63
CA GLY A 166 -23.58 -2.12 24.95
C GLY A 166 -24.57 -2.04 26.12
N LEU A 167 -25.63 -2.85 26.07
CA LEU A 167 -26.75 -2.78 27.01
C LEU A 167 -26.49 -3.56 28.31
N SER A 168 -27.30 -3.30 29.34
CA SER A 168 -27.44 -4.20 30.49
C SER A 168 -28.46 -5.31 30.16
N GLN A 169 -28.23 -6.54 30.62
CA GLN A 169 -29.13 -7.67 30.35
C GLN A 169 -30.59 -7.34 30.75
N THR A 170 -31.52 -7.53 29.82
CA THR A 170 -32.95 -7.70 30.08
C THR A 170 -33.33 -9.15 29.81
N PHE A 171 -33.92 -9.83 30.78
CA PHE A 171 -34.32 -11.24 30.67
C PHE A 171 -35.18 -11.49 29.42
N SER A 172 -34.93 -12.59 28.72
CA SER A 172 -35.88 -13.23 27.81
C SER A 172 -36.21 -14.63 28.34
N GLU A 173 -37.49 -14.79 28.71
CA GLU A 173 -38.29 -15.97 29.11
C GLU A 173 -37.56 -17.28 29.44
N GLY A 174 -37.52 -17.64 30.73
CA GLY A 174 -37.27 -19.04 31.14
C GLY A 174 -36.85 -19.31 32.59
N GLU A 175 -36.33 -18.36 33.37
CA GLU A 175 -35.80 -18.62 34.72
C GLU A 175 -36.49 -17.78 35.81
N SER A 176 -36.77 -18.43 36.94
CA SER A 176 -37.57 -17.98 38.09
C SER A 176 -37.04 -16.71 38.78
N GLU A 177 -37.97 -15.87 39.27
CA GLU A 177 -37.77 -14.54 39.92
C GLU A 177 -36.94 -14.49 41.23
N ASN A 178 -36.12 -15.51 41.55
CA ASN A 178 -35.43 -15.63 42.85
C ASN A 178 -33.90 -15.41 42.82
N GLU A 179 -33.31 -14.85 41.75
CA GLU A 179 -31.88 -14.48 41.74
C GLU A 179 -31.67 -12.99 42.07
N SER A 180 -31.34 -12.71 43.33
CA SER A 180 -31.05 -11.37 43.86
C SER A 180 -29.63 -10.87 43.54
N GLY A 181 -29.16 -11.07 42.30
CA GLY A 181 -27.84 -10.64 41.83
C GLY A 181 -27.90 -9.36 40.98
N ALA A 182 -26.82 -8.57 40.96
CA ALA A 182 -26.70 -7.49 39.98
C ALA A 182 -26.58 -8.08 38.57
N LYS A 183 -27.17 -7.42 37.57
CA LYS A 183 -27.13 -7.87 36.18
C LYS A 183 -25.84 -7.46 35.50
N GLN A 184 -25.27 -8.36 34.70
CA GLN A 184 -24.09 -8.03 33.90
C GLN A 184 -24.41 -6.91 32.89
N LYS A 185 -23.51 -5.93 32.80
CA LYS A 185 -23.49 -4.97 31.70
C LYS A 185 -22.59 -5.49 30.59
N PHE A 186 -23.09 -5.45 29.36
CA PHE A 186 -22.28 -5.74 28.18
C PHE A 186 -21.57 -4.49 27.66
N PHE A 187 -20.59 -4.72 26.80
CA PHE A 187 -19.81 -3.67 26.17
C PHE A 187 -20.17 -3.55 24.69
N GLU A 188 -20.23 -2.31 24.19
CA GLU A 188 -20.18 -2.06 22.75
C GLU A 188 -18.72 -2.08 22.30
N LEU A 189 -18.48 -2.36 21.02
CA LEU A 189 -17.15 -2.26 20.43
C LEU A 189 -16.62 -0.81 20.52
N GLN A 190 -15.32 -0.68 20.76
CA GLN A 190 -14.65 0.58 21.03
C GLN A 190 -14.04 1.20 19.77
N VAL A 191 -14.29 2.49 19.58
CA VAL A 191 -13.54 3.30 18.62
C VAL A 191 -12.15 3.55 19.20
N VAL A 192 -11.11 3.34 18.39
CA VAL A 192 -9.70 3.49 18.77
C VAL A 192 -9.05 4.58 17.93
N ASN A 193 -7.99 5.19 18.45
CA ASN A 193 -7.20 6.14 17.67
C ASN A 193 -6.19 5.44 16.74
N GLU A 194 -5.64 6.20 15.78
CA GLU A 194 -4.61 5.74 14.84
C GLU A 194 -3.43 5.00 15.50
N SER A 195 -2.89 5.54 16.59
CA SER A 195 -1.70 4.97 17.25
C SER A 195 -1.98 3.61 17.88
N GLU A 196 -3.12 3.49 18.56
CA GLU A 196 -3.57 2.25 19.19
C GLU A 196 -3.85 1.17 18.13
N LEU A 197 -4.53 1.55 17.03
CA LEU A 197 -4.82 0.65 15.92
C LEU A 197 -3.56 0.18 15.20
N THR A 198 -2.59 1.08 14.99
CA THR A 198 -1.29 0.74 14.40
C THR A 198 -0.57 -0.32 15.23
N LYS A 199 -0.55 -0.17 16.56
CA LYS A 199 0.05 -1.16 17.46
C LYS A 199 -0.67 -2.51 17.39
N VAL A 200 -2.00 -2.50 17.31
CA VAL A 200 -2.80 -3.73 17.16
C VAL A 200 -2.43 -4.48 15.89
N PHE A 201 -2.32 -3.80 14.74
CA PHE A 201 -1.91 -4.42 13.48
C PHE A 201 -0.50 -5.03 13.57
N ILE A 202 0.47 -4.26 14.07
CA ILE A 202 1.86 -4.71 14.19
C ILE A 202 1.98 -5.92 15.12
N GLN A 203 1.38 -5.87 16.32
CA GLN A 203 1.47 -6.96 17.29
C GLN A 203 0.76 -8.23 16.80
N SER A 204 -0.42 -8.07 16.19
CA SER A 204 -1.16 -9.21 15.61
C SER A 204 -0.36 -9.90 14.50
N HIS A 205 0.32 -9.12 13.65
CA HIS A 205 1.20 -9.67 12.61
C HIS A 205 2.40 -10.40 13.21
N GLN A 206 3.07 -9.80 14.20
CA GLN A 206 4.21 -10.42 14.88
C GLN A 206 3.81 -11.74 15.58
N ALA A 207 2.61 -11.79 16.15
CA ALA A 207 2.04 -13.00 16.74
C ALA A 207 1.96 -14.15 15.74
N LEU A 208 1.50 -13.87 14.50
CA LEU A 208 1.40 -14.86 13.42
C LEU A 208 2.73 -15.19 12.77
N TRP A 209 3.67 -14.25 12.74
CA TRP A 209 5.02 -14.44 12.21
C TRP A 209 5.85 -15.38 13.10
N GLY A 210 5.66 -15.30 14.42
CA GLY A 210 6.24 -16.23 15.38
C GLY A 210 7.76 -16.20 15.44
N GLY A 211 8.39 -15.06 15.15
CA GLY A 211 9.85 -14.92 15.15
C GLY A 211 10.56 -15.64 13.99
N GLY A 212 9.91 -15.77 12.83
CA GLY A 212 10.47 -16.40 11.64
C GLY A 212 10.00 -17.84 11.38
N GLN A 213 9.07 -18.35 12.20
CA GLN A 213 8.46 -19.67 11.98
C GLN A 213 7.55 -19.69 10.74
N ARG A 214 6.90 -18.57 10.44
CA ARG A 214 6.09 -18.39 9.24
C ARG A 214 6.73 -17.37 8.31
N ASN A 215 6.55 -17.56 7.01
CA ASN A 215 6.92 -16.54 6.03
C ASN A 215 6.09 -15.25 6.29
N PRO A 216 6.71 -14.07 6.40
CA PRO A 216 6.03 -12.79 6.58
C PRO A 216 4.85 -12.58 5.62
N SER A 217 5.00 -12.98 4.35
CA SER A 217 3.96 -12.99 3.29
C SER A 217 2.68 -13.66 3.73
N VAL A 218 2.83 -14.86 4.28
CA VAL A 218 1.70 -15.70 4.67
C VAL A 218 1.09 -15.17 5.97
N ALA A 219 1.92 -14.70 6.92
CA ALA A 219 1.42 -14.13 8.16
C ALA A 219 0.56 -12.87 7.91
N PHE A 220 0.99 -12.02 6.96
CA PHE A 220 0.22 -10.86 6.52
C PHE A 220 -1.08 -11.27 5.83
N ASP A 221 -1.03 -12.18 4.86
CA ASP A 221 -2.21 -12.64 4.13
C ASP A 221 -3.28 -13.22 5.08
N GLU A 222 -2.86 -14.02 6.06
CA GLU A 222 -3.78 -14.56 7.06
C GLU A 222 -4.31 -13.48 8.01
N LEU A 223 -3.50 -12.50 8.41
CA LEU A 223 -3.99 -11.36 9.21
C LEU A 223 -5.05 -10.56 8.45
N ASP A 224 -4.81 -10.27 7.18
CA ASP A 224 -5.72 -9.52 6.32
C ASP A 224 -7.08 -10.23 6.19
N LYS A 225 -7.11 -11.56 6.06
CA LYS A 225 -8.36 -12.34 6.07
C LYS A 225 -9.15 -12.16 7.37
N LEU A 226 -8.46 -12.07 8.51
CA LEU A 226 -9.09 -11.90 9.82
C LEU A 226 -9.59 -10.47 10.03
N ILE A 227 -8.84 -9.46 9.56
CA ILE A 227 -9.30 -8.06 9.51
C ILE A 227 -10.56 -7.95 8.65
N PHE A 228 -10.58 -8.62 7.49
CA PHE A 228 -11.75 -8.67 6.63
C PHE A 228 -12.96 -9.32 7.32
N CYS A 229 -12.76 -10.46 8.00
CA CYS A 229 -13.82 -11.09 8.81
C CYS A 229 -14.36 -10.14 9.87
N LYS A 230 -13.48 -9.39 10.54
CA LYS A 230 -13.86 -8.43 11.59
C LYS A 230 -14.72 -7.30 11.02
N ILE A 231 -14.31 -6.70 9.90
CA ILE A 231 -15.09 -5.65 9.21
C ILE A 231 -16.46 -6.20 8.78
N TRP A 232 -16.50 -7.42 8.25
CA TRP A 232 -17.74 -8.05 7.79
C TRP A 232 -18.70 -8.38 8.94
N ASP A 233 -18.16 -8.91 10.03
CA ASP A 233 -18.91 -9.11 11.27
C ASP A 233 -19.51 -7.77 11.71
N GLU A 234 -18.72 -6.70 11.84
CA GLU A 234 -19.22 -5.40 12.29
C GLU A 234 -20.31 -4.77 11.40
N LYS A 235 -20.22 -4.95 10.08
CA LYS A 235 -21.21 -4.47 9.10
C LYS A 235 -22.50 -5.29 9.08
N THR A 236 -22.47 -6.54 9.54
CA THR A 236 -23.65 -7.41 9.56
C THR A 236 -24.76 -6.80 10.43
N PRO A 237 -25.99 -6.61 9.91
CA PRO A 237 -27.11 -6.06 10.67
C PRO A 237 -27.41 -6.92 11.92
N ARG A 238 -27.49 -6.27 13.08
CA ARG A 238 -27.79 -6.90 14.38
C ARG A 238 -28.78 -6.05 15.18
N LYS A 239 -29.61 -6.68 16.01
CA LYS A 239 -30.45 -5.98 16.99
C LYS A 239 -29.62 -5.63 18.21
N ASN A 240 -30.03 -4.60 18.95
CA ASN A 240 -29.37 -4.26 20.20
C ASN A 240 -29.48 -5.43 21.19
N GLY A 241 -28.36 -5.77 21.84
CA GLY A 241 -28.23 -6.94 22.72
C GLY A 241 -27.71 -8.20 22.02
N ASP A 242 -27.76 -8.28 20.69
CA ASP A 242 -27.19 -9.42 19.96
C ASP A 242 -25.65 -9.38 20.05
N PRO A 243 -24.99 -10.53 20.26
CA PRO A 243 -23.54 -10.60 20.32
C PRO A 243 -22.90 -10.37 18.95
N TYR A 244 -21.70 -9.78 18.95
CA TYR A 244 -20.83 -9.83 17.79
C TYR A 244 -20.28 -11.25 17.64
N GLU A 245 -20.14 -11.75 16.41
CA GLU A 245 -19.57 -13.08 16.26
C GLU A 245 -18.05 -12.99 16.41
N PHE A 246 -17.38 -11.92 15.98
CA PHE A 246 -15.91 -11.80 16.13
C PHE A 246 -15.50 -11.47 17.58
N GLN A 247 -15.63 -12.45 18.48
CA GLN A 247 -15.18 -12.42 19.88
C GLN A 247 -14.99 -13.84 20.42
N ILE A 248 -14.50 -13.95 21.65
CA ILE A 248 -14.39 -15.21 22.39
C ILE A 248 -15.70 -15.48 23.15
N PHE A 249 -16.16 -16.73 23.11
CA PHE A 249 -17.27 -17.19 23.95
C PHE A 249 -16.77 -18.11 25.08
N ARG A 250 -17.49 -18.10 26.20
CA ARG A 250 -17.22 -19.00 27.34
C ARG A 250 -17.45 -20.46 26.91
N ASP A 251 -16.56 -21.35 27.36
CA ASP A 251 -16.63 -22.80 27.10
C ASP A 251 -16.59 -23.18 25.60
N GLU A 252 -16.11 -22.27 24.74
CA GLU A 252 -15.87 -22.52 23.33
C GLU A 252 -14.43 -22.98 23.12
N ASP A 253 -14.26 -24.19 22.58
CA ASP A 253 -12.93 -24.71 22.22
C ASP A 253 -12.38 -23.93 21.00
N PRO A 254 -11.05 -23.74 20.85
CA PRO A 254 -10.48 -22.97 19.74
C PRO A 254 -10.90 -23.48 18.36
N GLU A 255 -11.17 -24.77 18.20
CA GLU A 255 -11.65 -25.36 16.94
C GLU A 255 -13.06 -24.89 16.56
N ASP A 256 -13.92 -24.66 17.54
CA ASP A 256 -15.27 -24.15 17.29
C ASP A 256 -15.25 -22.65 16.96
N LEU A 257 -14.39 -21.89 17.64
CA LEU A 257 -14.07 -20.52 17.25
C LEU A 257 -13.59 -20.46 15.79
N LEU A 258 -12.62 -21.31 15.41
CA LEU A 258 -12.12 -21.36 14.04
C LEU A 258 -13.23 -21.65 13.02
N LYS A 259 -14.12 -22.61 13.30
CA LYS A 259 -15.29 -22.89 12.45
C LYS A 259 -16.19 -21.68 12.33
N ARG A 260 -16.42 -20.94 13.42
CA ARG A 260 -17.27 -19.74 13.43
C ARG A 260 -16.65 -18.60 12.63
N ILE A 261 -15.35 -18.33 12.80
CA ILE A 261 -14.62 -17.35 11.98
C ILE A 261 -14.63 -17.75 10.50
N LYS A 262 -14.43 -19.03 10.16
CA LYS A 262 -14.53 -19.53 8.78
C LYS A 262 -15.93 -19.36 8.18
N LYS A 263 -17.00 -19.42 8.99
CA LYS A 263 -18.36 -19.10 8.51
C LYS A 263 -18.51 -17.62 8.17
N ILE A 264 -17.97 -16.72 8.99
CA ILE A 264 -17.96 -15.27 8.70
C ILE A 264 -17.20 -15.04 7.38
N TYR A 265 -16.03 -15.65 7.26
CA TYR A 265 -15.21 -15.57 6.04
C TYR A 265 -15.97 -16.03 4.79
N ALA A 266 -16.64 -17.19 4.86
CA ALA A 266 -17.40 -17.73 3.74
C ALA A 266 -18.60 -16.86 3.32
N ILE A 267 -19.12 -16.02 4.21
CA ILE A 267 -20.14 -15.01 3.84
C ILE A 267 -19.46 -13.88 3.06
N GLY A 268 -18.36 -13.34 3.57
CA GLY A 268 -17.62 -12.28 2.89
C GLY A 268 -17.03 -12.71 1.53
N GLU A 269 -16.57 -13.97 1.41
CA GLU A 269 -16.07 -14.55 0.15
C GLU A 269 -17.17 -14.60 -0.93
N LYS A 270 -18.43 -14.82 -0.56
CA LYS A 270 -19.55 -14.81 -1.53
C LYS A 270 -19.88 -13.41 -2.03
N GLU A 271 -19.75 -12.42 -1.17
CA GLU A 271 -20.08 -11.02 -1.45
C GLU A 271 -18.92 -10.30 -2.17
N ALA A 272 -17.67 -10.75 -1.94
CA ALA A 272 -16.45 -10.18 -2.51
C ALA A 272 -15.45 -11.28 -2.96
N PRO A 273 -15.80 -12.13 -3.95
CA PRO A 273 -14.99 -13.29 -4.35
C PRO A 273 -13.63 -12.90 -4.95
N GLU A 274 -13.46 -11.64 -5.36
CA GLU A 274 -12.21 -11.16 -5.95
C GLU A 274 -11.17 -10.72 -4.93
N VAL A 275 -11.53 -10.57 -3.64
CA VAL A 275 -10.61 -10.10 -2.59
C VAL A 275 -9.79 -11.27 -2.04
N PHE A 276 -10.43 -12.41 -1.77
CA PHE A 276 -9.72 -13.61 -1.35
C PHE A 276 -10.26 -14.85 -2.05
N LYS A 277 -9.35 -15.65 -2.63
CA LYS A 277 -9.66 -16.88 -3.35
C LYS A 277 -9.42 -18.15 -2.53
N ASP A 278 -8.65 -18.02 -1.45
CA ASP A 278 -8.20 -19.12 -0.61
C ASP A 278 -8.86 -19.05 0.77
N GLY A 279 -9.06 -20.18 1.43
CA GLY A 279 -9.56 -20.22 2.80
C GLY A 279 -8.56 -19.71 3.85
N ILE A 280 -9.05 -19.60 5.09
CA ILE A 280 -8.20 -19.35 6.27
C ILE A 280 -7.35 -20.60 6.56
N ALA A 281 -6.03 -20.45 6.53
CA ALA A 281 -5.05 -21.50 6.79
C ALA A 281 -4.49 -21.47 8.23
N LEU A 282 -4.89 -20.48 9.04
CA LEU A 282 -4.56 -20.42 10.47
C LEU A 282 -5.03 -21.66 11.23
N SER A 283 -4.21 -22.08 12.20
CA SER A 283 -4.63 -23.01 13.24
C SER A 283 -5.65 -22.38 14.19
N ALA A 284 -6.32 -23.24 14.95
CA ALA A 284 -7.30 -22.82 15.95
C ALA A 284 -6.70 -21.86 16.99
N GLN A 285 -5.48 -22.14 17.44
CA GLN A 285 -4.78 -21.33 18.44
C GLN A 285 -4.32 -19.97 17.91
N GLU A 286 -3.88 -19.92 16.65
CA GLU A 286 -3.51 -18.66 15.99
C GLU A 286 -4.74 -17.78 15.80
N THR A 287 -5.85 -18.37 15.34
CA THR A 287 -7.13 -17.67 15.19
C THR A 287 -7.60 -17.08 16.51
N LEU A 288 -7.56 -17.87 17.59
CA LEU A 288 -7.87 -17.38 18.94
C LEU A 288 -6.99 -16.19 19.33
N THR A 289 -5.69 -16.26 19.04
CA THR A 289 -4.74 -15.18 19.37
C THR A 289 -5.09 -13.89 18.65
N ILE A 290 -5.45 -13.95 17.37
CA ILE A 290 -5.86 -12.77 16.60
C ILE A 290 -7.20 -12.22 17.07
N VAL A 291 -8.18 -13.10 17.38
CA VAL A 291 -9.46 -12.66 17.95
C VAL A 291 -9.25 -11.89 19.26
N LYS A 292 -8.28 -12.30 20.10
CA LYS A 292 -7.95 -11.58 21.35
C LYS A 292 -7.55 -10.12 21.13
N TYR A 293 -6.84 -9.81 20.04
CA TYR A 293 -6.41 -8.45 19.70
C TYR A 293 -7.56 -7.58 19.17
N PHE A 294 -8.42 -8.14 18.32
CA PHE A 294 -9.41 -7.35 17.59
C PHE A 294 -10.80 -7.32 18.22
N GLN A 295 -11.18 -8.29 19.06
CA GLN A 295 -12.57 -8.46 19.54
C GLN A 295 -13.19 -7.22 20.18
N ARG A 296 -12.40 -6.36 20.83
CA ARG A 296 -12.92 -5.13 21.48
C ARG A 296 -13.08 -3.95 20.54
N ILE A 297 -12.39 -3.96 19.41
CA ILE A 297 -12.22 -2.80 18.53
C ILE A 297 -13.41 -2.74 17.57
N ASN A 298 -13.82 -1.52 17.23
CA ASN A 298 -14.76 -1.24 16.16
C ASN A 298 -14.00 -0.64 14.96
N LEU A 299 -13.64 -1.45 13.97
CA LEU A 299 -12.96 -0.97 12.77
C LEU A 299 -13.87 -0.10 11.89
N ASN A 300 -15.18 -0.38 11.87
CA ASN A 300 -16.14 0.31 11.02
C ASN A 300 -16.49 1.73 11.52
N LYS A 301 -16.60 1.93 12.84
CA LYS A 301 -16.87 3.24 13.45
C LYS A 301 -15.60 4.03 13.79
N THR A 302 -14.43 3.38 13.77
CA THR A 302 -13.17 4.11 13.87
C THR A 302 -13.06 5.05 12.68
N ASP A 303 -12.65 6.29 12.95
CA ASP A 303 -12.59 7.31 11.91
C ASP A 303 -11.71 6.85 10.75
N LEU A 304 -12.17 7.19 9.54
CA LEU A 304 -11.63 6.67 8.30
C LEU A 304 -10.14 7.03 8.14
N ASP A 305 -9.77 8.25 8.53
CA ASP A 305 -8.38 8.71 8.51
C ASP A 305 -7.50 7.88 9.47
N SER A 306 -7.96 7.60 10.69
CA SER A 306 -7.20 6.79 11.65
C SER A 306 -7.02 5.35 11.20
N LYS A 307 -8.08 4.69 10.69
CA LYS A 307 -7.95 3.31 10.18
C LYS A 307 -7.07 3.23 8.95
N GLY A 308 -7.21 4.19 8.04
CA GLY A 308 -6.39 4.33 6.85
C GLY A 308 -4.90 4.46 7.18
N LYS A 309 -4.54 5.51 7.92
CA LYS A 309 -3.14 5.78 8.29
C LYS A 309 -2.51 4.65 9.11
N ALA A 310 -3.27 4.02 10.00
CA ALA A 310 -2.78 2.89 10.78
C ALA A 310 -2.43 1.69 9.89
N PHE A 311 -3.31 1.37 8.94
CA PHE A 311 -3.07 0.29 7.99
C PHE A 311 -1.91 0.63 7.04
N GLU A 312 -1.83 1.86 6.54
CA GLU A 312 -0.72 2.30 5.69
C GLU A 312 0.64 2.29 6.40
N THR A 313 0.67 2.67 7.68
CA THR A 313 1.89 2.61 8.49
C THR A 313 2.33 1.16 8.69
N PHE A 314 1.38 0.28 8.97
CA PHE A 314 1.61 -1.17 9.06
C PHE A 314 2.16 -1.73 7.73
N MET A 315 1.48 -1.48 6.61
CA MET A 315 1.94 -1.88 5.26
C MET A 315 3.33 -1.33 4.95
N GLY A 316 3.57 -0.05 5.23
CA GLY A 316 4.84 0.61 4.95
C GLY A 316 5.99 -0.03 5.73
N SER A 317 5.78 -0.46 6.98
CA SER A 317 6.80 -1.17 7.77
C SER A 317 7.10 -2.56 7.21
N TYR A 318 6.07 -3.26 6.73
CA TYR A 318 6.15 -4.63 6.24
C TYR A 318 6.80 -4.73 4.84
N PHE A 319 6.35 -3.91 3.88
CA PHE A 319 6.84 -3.98 2.50
C PHE A 319 8.25 -3.41 2.30
N ARG A 320 8.64 -2.38 3.07
CA ARG A 320 10.00 -1.82 3.03
C ARG A 320 11.05 -2.78 3.60
N GLY A 321 10.65 -3.66 4.53
CA GLY A 321 11.52 -4.66 5.13
C GLY A 321 11.60 -5.93 4.28
N ASP A 322 10.80 -6.93 4.65
CA ASP A 322 10.98 -8.33 4.26
C ASP A 322 10.66 -8.63 2.78
N PHE A 323 9.98 -7.71 2.07
CA PHE A 323 9.54 -7.91 0.68
C PHE A 323 10.42 -7.23 -0.38
N GLY A 324 11.31 -6.32 0.01
CA GLY A 324 12.15 -5.57 -0.94
C GLY A 324 11.35 -4.82 -2.01
N GLN A 325 10.09 -4.46 -1.71
CA GLN A 325 9.20 -3.75 -2.62
C GLN A 325 9.09 -2.29 -2.22
N TYR A 326 9.19 -1.42 -3.22
CA TYR A 326 9.42 -0.01 -3.02
C TYR A 326 8.24 0.77 -3.58
N PHE A 327 7.38 1.26 -2.70
CA PHE A 327 6.23 2.06 -3.07
C PHE A 327 6.62 3.50 -3.41
N THR A 328 5.82 4.13 -4.26
CA THR A 328 5.95 5.56 -4.54
C THR A 328 5.81 6.37 -3.25
N PRO A 329 6.79 7.21 -2.89
CA PRO A 329 6.73 8.04 -1.70
C PRO A 329 5.52 8.97 -1.67
N ARG A 330 4.89 9.11 -0.49
CA ARG A 330 3.64 9.87 -0.29
C ARG A 330 3.70 11.32 -0.76
N PRO A 331 4.79 12.09 -0.55
CA PRO A 331 4.87 13.45 -1.08
C PRO A 331 4.78 13.51 -2.61
N ILE A 332 5.34 12.51 -3.30
CA ILE A 332 5.31 12.42 -4.77
C ILE A 332 3.91 12.04 -5.26
N VAL A 333 3.27 11.05 -4.61
CA VAL A 333 1.89 10.64 -4.90
C VAL A 333 0.95 11.84 -4.75
N LYS A 334 1.02 12.54 -3.60
CA LYS A 334 0.20 13.72 -3.34
C LYS A 334 0.41 14.81 -4.40
N PHE A 335 1.66 15.11 -4.71
CA PHE A 335 2.01 16.09 -5.74
C PHE A 335 1.37 15.78 -7.10
N ILE A 336 1.45 14.52 -7.56
CA ILE A 336 0.88 14.11 -8.84
C ILE A 336 -0.64 14.28 -8.85
N ILE A 337 -1.32 13.77 -7.82
CA ILE A 337 -2.77 13.81 -7.71
C ILE A 337 -3.29 15.23 -7.56
N ASP A 338 -2.66 16.03 -6.70
CA ASP A 338 -3.04 17.43 -6.47
C ASP A 338 -2.90 18.28 -7.74
N SER A 339 -1.88 17.98 -8.56
CA SER A 339 -1.62 18.69 -9.83
C SER A 339 -2.67 18.44 -10.92
N LEU A 340 -3.37 17.29 -10.88
CA LEU A 340 -4.33 16.89 -11.91
C LEU A 340 -5.76 17.32 -11.55
N PRO A 341 -6.57 17.81 -12.51
CA PRO A 341 -7.95 18.24 -12.27
C PRO A 341 -8.94 17.06 -12.18
N ILE A 342 -8.66 16.11 -11.28
CA ILE A 342 -9.51 14.95 -10.99
C ILE A 342 -10.77 15.40 -10.24
N THR A 343 -11.93 14.87 -10.62
CA THR A 343 -13.24 15.11 -10.00
C THR A 343 -13.99 13.80 -9.79
N HIS A 344 -15.11 13.82 -9.05
CA HIS A 344 -15.97 12.63 -8.85
C HIS A 344 -16.49 11.97 -10.14
N LYS A 345 -16.46 12.67 -11.29
CA LYS A 345 -16.89 12.14 -12.60
C LYS A 345 -15.75 11.54 -13.42
N SER A 346 -14.51 11.74 -12.98
CA SER A 346 -13.32 11.37 -13.72
C SER A 346 -13.03 9.89 -13.56
N ARG A 347 -12.77 9.16 -14.65
CA ARG A 347 -12.28 7.77 -14.59
C ARG A 347 -10.76 7.77 -14.42
N VAL A 348 -10.28 7.19 -13.33
CA VAL A 348 -8.86 7.16 -12.95
C VAL A 348 -8.36 5.72 -12.96
N LEU A 349 -7.23 5.49 -13.61
CA LEU A 349 -6.56 4.19 -13.65
C LEU A 349 -5.11 4.30 -13.16
N ASP A 350 -4.69 3.35 -12.34
CA ASP A 350 -3.28 3.05 -12.12
C ASP A 350 -2.96 1.67 -12.70
N THR A 351 -2.13 1.63 -13.74
CA THR A 351 -1.76 0.40 -14.47
C THR A 351 -0.78 -0.49 -13.71
N SER A 352 -0.20 -0.01 -12.61
CA SER A 352 0.74 -0.73 -11.75
C SER A 352 0.58 -0.24 -10.31
N CYS A 353 -0.58 -0.53 -9.72
CA CYS A 353 -1.07 0.19 -8.54
C CYS A 353 -0.35 -0.15 -7.24
N GLY A 354 0.42 -1.24 -7.16
CA GLY A 354 1.03 -1.69 -5.93
C GLY A 354 -0.03 -1.81 -4.82
N SER A 355 0.21 -1.23 -3.65
CA SER A 355 -0.71 -1.18 -2.51
C SER A 355 -1.87 -0.16 -2.65
N GLY A 356 -2.05 0.45 -3.82
CA GLY A 356 -3.15 1.37 -4.12
C GLY A 356 -2.92 2.83 -3.73
N GLY A 357 -1.66 3.24 -3.50
CA GLY A 357 -1.34 4.59 -3.01
C GLY A 357 -1.88 5.73 -3.89
N PHE A 358 -1.77 5.62 -5.22
CA PHE A 358 -2.34 6.64 -6.12
C PHE A 358 -3.87 6.66 -6.10
N LEU A 359 -4.51 5.49 -6.03
CA LEU A 359 -5.97 5.37 -5.99
C LEU A 359 -6.54 5.99 -4.71
N LEU A 360 -5.88 5.74 -3.58
CA LEU A 360 -6.26 6.31 -2.30
C LEU A 360 -6.13 7.83 -2.29
N TYR A 361 -5.02 8.38 -2.80
CA TYR A 361 -4.88 9.84 -2.85
C TYR A 361 -5.89 10.49 -3.81
N ALA A 362 -6.25 9.81 -4.91
CA ALA A 362 -7.32 10.26 -5.79
C ALA A 362 -8.68 10.27 -5.07
N LEU A 363 -8.96 9.24 -4.27
CA LEU A 363 -10.13 9.19 -3.39
C LEU A 363 -10.16 10.33 -2.38
N ASP A 364 -9.05 10.53 -1.65
CA ASP A 364 -8.94 11.58 -0.63
C ASP A 364 -9.15 12.96 -1.23
N LYS A 365 -8.60 13.21 -2.43
CA LYS A 365 -8.85 14.46 -3.17
C LYS A 365 -10.34 14.66 -3.48
N VAL A 366 -11.05 13.63 -3.92
CA VAL A 366 -12.50 13.72 -4.19
C VAL A 366 -13.30 13.85 -2.89
N ARG A 367 -12.85 13.26 -1.78
CA ARG A 367 -13.45 13.44 -0.45
C ARG A 367 -13.27 14.87 0.07
N GLU A 368 -12.10 15.47 -0.12
CA GLU A 368 -11.84 16.88 0.16
C GLU A 368 -12.78 17.78 -0.66
N GLN A 369 -12.91 17.52 -1.97
CA GLN A 369 -13.85 18.23 -2.83
C GLN A 369 -15.31 18.07 -2.37
N ALA A 370 -15.73 16.87 -1.96
CA ALA A 370 -17.07 16.63 -1.44
C ALA A 370 -17.37 17.54 -0.24
N SER A 371 -16.37 17.80 0.61
CA SER A 371 -16.47 18.68 1.78
C SER A 371 -16.62 20.16 1.43
N GLU A 372 -16.30 20.56 0.19
CA GLU A 372 -16.59 21.91 -0.32
C GLU A 372 -18.05 22.08 -0.73
N PHE A 373 -18.74 20.98 -1.06
CA PHE A 373 -20.14 20.98 -1.51
C PHE A 373 -21.14 20.61 -0.42
N TYR A 374 -20.75 19.73 0.51
CA TYR A 374 -21.61 19.15 1.53
C TYR A 374 -20.93 19.21 2.89
N ASP A 375 -21.66 19.64 3.91
CA ASP A 375 -21.15 19.58 5.28
C ASP A 375 -21.05 18.11 5.74
N PRO A 376 -19.86 17.61 6.16
CA PRO A 376 -19.67 16.19 6.48
C PRO A 376 -20.53 15.68 7.65
N ILE A 377 -21.08 16.56 8.48
CA ILE A 377 -21.84 16.21 9.69
C ILE A 377 -23.35 16.31 9.42
N THR A 378 -23.80 17.40 8.82
CA THR A 378 -25.22 17.68 8.60
C THR A 378 -25.74 17.11 7.28
N GLU A 379 -24.87 16.95 6.27
CA GLU A 379 -25.17 16.41 4.94
C GLU A 379 -24.37 15.12 4.67
N GLU A 380 -24.10 14.33 5.73
CA GLU A 380 -23.28 13.11 5.71
C GLU A 380 -23.62 12.15 4.57
N LYS A 381 -24.91 11.97 4.25
CA LYS A 381 -25.34 11.02 3.21
C LYS A 381 -24.96 11.47 1.80
N ASP A 382 -25.11 12.75 1.50
CA ASP A 382 -24.78 13.29 0.18
C ASP A 382 -23.27 13.45 0.03
N HIS A 383 -22.57 13.84 1.11
CA HIS A 383 -21.10 13.80 1.20
C HIS A 383 -20.57 12.39 0.91
N TYR A 384 -21.05 11.39 1.66
CA TYR A 384 -20.68 9.99 1.50
C TYR A 384 -20.92 9.50 0.09
N LYS A 385 -22.12 9.71 -0.44
CA LYS A 385 -22.49 9.27 -1.79
C LYS A 385 -21.58 9.91 -2.86
N HIS A 386 -21.22 11.18 -2.71
CA HIS A 386 -20.39 11.90 -3.69
C HIS A 386 -19.03 11.23 -3.93
N TRP A 387 -18.30 10.92 -2.85
CA TRP A 387 -16.99 10.30 -2.96
C TRP A 387 -17.08 8.77 -3.10
N HIS A 388 -18.07 8.12 -2.49
CA HIS A 388 -18.26 6.68 -2.57
C HIS A 388 -18.64 6.23 -4.00
N ASP A 389 -19.52 6.97 -4.69
CA ASP A 389 -19.88 6.67 -6.08
C ASP A 389 -18.64 6.78 -7.01
N PHE A 390 -17.77 7.77 -6.77
CA PHE A 390 -16.50 7.89 -7.50
C PHE A 390 -15.60 6.69 -7.24
N ALA A 391 -15.49 6.28 -5.99
CA ALA A 391 -14.61 5.21 -5.61
C ALA A 391 -15.04 3.84 -6.19
N GLU A 392 -16.33 3.51 -6.07
CA GLU A 392 -16.90 2.24 -6.53
C GLU A 392 -16.89 2.13 -8.08
N LYS A 393 -17.09 3.24 -8.80
CA LYS A 393 -17.38 3.22 -10.25
C LYS A 393 -16.27 3.80 -11.12
N ASN A 394 -15.39 4.65 -10.56
CA ASN A 394 -14.47 5.47 -11.34
C ASN A 394 -12.99 5.30 -10.96
N LEU A 395 -12.65 4.59 -9.88
CA LEU A 395 -11.26 4.23 -9.54
C LEU A 395 -10.93 2.82 -10.02
N PHE A 396 -9.78 2.64 -10.67
CA PHE A 396 -9.35 1.36 -11.24
C PHE A 396 -7.86 1.11 -11.01
N GLY A 397 -7.50 -0.13 -10.70
CA GLY A 397 -6.12 -0.53 -10.43
C GLY A 397 -5.75 -1.86 -11.07
N ILE A 398 -4.52 -1.98 -11.56
CA ILE A 398 -3.95 -3.24 -12.05
C ILE A 398 -2.65 -3.49 -11.31
N GLU A 399 -2.51 -4.68 -10.74
CA GLU A 399 -1.28 -5.13 -10.08
C GLU A 399 -0.98 -6.57 -10.49
N ILE A 400 0.25 -6.85 -10.90
CA ILE A 400 0.63 -8.17 -11.41
C ILE A 400 0.75 -9.21 -10.28
N ASN A 401 1.14 -8.77 -9.08
CA ASN A 401 1.27 -9.62 -7.92
C ASN A 401 -0.05 -9.74 -7.15
N ASP A 402 -0.61 -10.96 -7.13
CA ASP A 402 -1.90 -11.26 -6.49
C ASP A 402 -1.93 -10.91 -4.98
N GLN A 403 -0.82 -11.06 -4.23
CA GLN A 403 -0.75 -10.67 -2.81
C GLN A 403 -0.79 -9.14 -2.62
N ILE A 404 -0.13 -8.39 -3.52
CA ILE A 404 -0.08 -6.93 -3.45
C ILE A 404 -1.40 -6.32 -3.95
N ALA A 405 -1.99 -6.92 -4.99
CA ALA A 405 -3.33 -6.57 -5.43
C ALA A 405 -4.35 -6.76 -4.30
N ARG A 406 -4.24 -7.83 -3.50
CA ARG A 406 -5.07 -8.01 -2.29
C ARG A 406 -4.84 -6.94 -1.25
N THR A 407 -3.58 -6.57 -1.02
CA THR A 407 -3.22 -5.47 -0.13
C THR A 407 -3.89 -4.16 -0.57
N ALA A 408 -3.85 -3.85 -1.88
CA ALA A 408 -4.57 -2.70 -2.42
C ALA A 408 -6.07 -2.82 -2.18
N LYS A 409 -6.70 -3.96 -2.49
CA LYS A 409 -8.14 -4.17 -2.22
C LYS A 409 -8.49 -3.99 -0.75
N MET A 410 -7.66 -4.49 0.17
CA MET A 410 -7.86 -4.32 1.61
C MET A 410 -7.69 -2.87 2.04
N ASN A 411 -6.67 -2.18 1.51
CA ASN A 411 -6.48 -0.76 1.73
C ASN A 411 -7.73 0.03 1.28
N MET A 412 -8.27 -0.32 0.12
CA MET A 412 -9.48 0.25 -0.45
C MET A 412 -10.72 -0.04 0.45
N ILE A 413 -10.94 -1.30 0.87
CA ILE A 413 -12.01 -1.70 1.82
C ILE A 413 -11.95 -0.91 3.13
N ILE A 414 -10.75 -0.72 3.69
CA ILE A 414 -10.55 0.00 4.94
C ILE A 414 -10.98 1.46 4.78
N HIS A 415 -10.78 2.07 3.61
CA HIS A 415 -11.22 3.42 3.29
C HIS A 415 -12.66 3.51 2.75
N ASP A 416 -13.47 2.45 2.93
CA ASP A 416 -14.89 2.36 2.56
C ASP A 416 -15.18 2.80 1.11
N ASP A 417 -14.30 2.45 0.18
CA ASP A 417 -14.26 3.05 -1.15
C ASP A 417 -14.74 2.12 -2.28
N GLY A 418 -15.09 0.88 -1.97
CA GLY A 418 -15.42 -0.11 -2.99
C GLY A 418 -14.16 -0.61 -3.73
N HIS A 419 -13.64 -1.74 -3.29
CA HIS A 419 -12.49 -2.45 -3.85
C HIS A 419 -12.70 -3.11 -5.22
N THR A 420 -13.84 -2.86 -5.87
CA THR A 420 -14.41 -3.64 -6.98
C THR A 420 -13.59 -3.60 -8.27
N ASN A 421 -12.73 -2.61 -8.44
CA ASN A 421 -12.04 -2.34 -9.71
C ASN A 421 -10.52 -2.50 -9.63
N VAL A 422 -10.00 -3.21 -8.63
CA VAL A 422 -8.59 -3.60 -8.56
C VAL A 422 -8.44 -5.05 -9.04
N ILE A 423 -7.57 -5.30 -10.02
CA ILE A 423 -7.37 -6.63 -10.61
C ILE A 423 -5.93 -7.12 -10.47
N ALA A 424 -5.79 -8.41 -10.20
CA ALA A 424 -4.50 -9.10 -10.04
C ALA A 424 -4.03 -9.70 -11.39
N LEU A 425 -3.63 -8.85 -12.34
CA LEU A 425 -3.24 -9.24 -13.71
C LEU A 425 -2.03 -8.44 -14.22
N ASP A 426 -1.39 -8.96 -15.26
CA ASP A 426 -0.32 -8.26 -15.97
C ASP A 426 -0.91 -7.05 -16.73
N GLY A 427 -0.53 -5.83 -16.33
CA GLY A 427 -1.08 -4.58 -16.88
C GLY A 427 -0.79 -4.35 -18.37
N LEU A 428 0.16 -5.10 -18.95
CA LEU A 428 0.48 -5.06 -20.38
C LEU A 428 -0.38 -6.03 -21.22
N LEU A 429 -1.34 -6.74 -20.60
CA LEU A 429 -2.31 -7.54 -21.34
C LEU A 429 -3.29 -6.65 -22.13
N SER A 430 -3.80 -7.19 -23.22
CA SER A 430 -4.82 -6.51 -24.02
C SER A 430 -6.13 -6.31 -23.25
N GLU A 431 -6.95 -5.31 -23.64
CA GLU A 431 -8.28 -5.10 -23.02
C GLU A 431 -9.13 -6.39 -23.04
N ALA A 432 -9.08 -7.16 -24.14
CA ALA A 432 -9.85 -8.40 -24.28
C ALA A 432 -9.40 -9.48 -23.27
N GLU A 433 -8.08 -9.60 -23.04
CA GLU A 433 -7.53 -10.55 -22.08
C GLU A 433 -7.79 -10.11 -20.63
N LEU A 434 -7.67 -8.82 -20.33
CA LEU A 434 -7.99 -8.27 -19.01
C LEU A 434 -9.46 -8.51 -18.66
N GLN A 435 -10.37 -8.19 -19.58
CA GLN A 435 -11.81 -8.42 -19.38
C GLN A 435 -12.15 -9.91 -19.28
N ALA A 436 -11.54 -10.78 -20.09
CA ALA A 436 -11.81 -12.21 -20.05
C ALA A 436 -11.30 -12.88 -18.76
N LYS A 437 -10.15 -12.46 -18.24
CA LYS A 437 -9.54 -13.05 -17.04
C LYS A 437 -10.09 -12.48 -15.73
N SER A 438 -10.42 -11.19 -15.72
CA SER A 438 -11.01 -10.55 -14.52
C SER A 438 -12.52 -10.69 -14.45
N GLY A 439 -13.21 -10.79 -15.59
CA GLY A 439 -14.66 -10.65 -15.66
C GLY A 439 -15.15 -9.19 -15.62
N ASN A 440 -14.26 -8.23 -15.37
CA ASN A 440 -14.59 -6.80 -15.31
C ASN A 440 -14.48 -6.16 -16.70
N LYS A 441 -15.64 -5.78 -17.26
CA LYS A 441 -15.76 -5.19 -18.61
C LYS A 441 -15.39 -3.72 -18.69
N GLU A 442 -15.14 -3.07 -17.55
CA GLU A 442 -14.84 -1.63 -17.49
C GLU A 442 -13.38 -1.31 -17.82
N PHE A 443 -12.49 -2.31 -17.85
CA PHE A 443 -11.13 -2.17 -18.38
C PHE A 443 -11.15 -2.09 -19.91
N ARG A 444 -11.49 -0.91 -20.42
CA ARG A 444 -11.67 -0.65 -21.85
C ARG A 444 -10.71 0.42 -22.34
N TYR A 445 -10.15 0.24 -23.53
CA TYR A 445 -9.37 1.27 -24.20
C TYR A 445 -10.18 2.53 -24.49
N ASN A 446 -9.49 3.68 -24.49
CA ASN A 446 -10.06 5.00 -24.71
C ASN A 446 -11.27 5.28 -23.79
N SER A 447 -11.12 5.00 -22.49
CA SER A 447 -12.19 5.18 -21.50
C SER A 447 -11.75 5.89 -20.21
N PHE A 448 -10.45 6.06 -19.97
CA PHE A 448 -9.93 6.70 -18.75
C PHE A 448 -9.52 8.15 -18.99
N ASP A 449 -9.98 9.06 -18.12
CA ASP A 449 -9.65 10.49 -18.19
C ASP A 449 -8.25 10.77 -17.65
N PHE A 450 -7.86 10.04 -16.59
CA PHE A 450 -6.58 10.19 -15.93
C PHE A 450 -5.93 8.84 -15.71
N ILE A 451 -4.64 8.75 -16.05
CA ILE A 451 -3.79 7.64 -15.67
C ILE A 451 -2.66 8.18 -14.80
N VAL A 452 -2.51 7.62 -13.61
CA VAL A 452 -1.51 7.99 -12.60
C VAL A 452 -0.78 6.73 -12.20
N THR A 453 0.51 6.64 -12.51
CA THR A 453 1.18 5.34 -12.39
C THR A 453 2.70 5.44 -12.22
N ASN A 454 3.26 4.43 -11.57
CA ASN A 454 4.70 4.22 -11.40
C ASN A 454 5.05 2.79 -11.82
N PRO A 455 5.29 2.54 -13.12
CA PRO A 455 5.57 1.20 -13.63
C PRO A 455 6.90 0.66 -13.09
N PRO A 456 7.08 -0.68 -13.04
CA PRO A 456 8.31 -1.28 -12.54
C PRO A 456 9.53 -0.88 -13.37
N PHE A 457 10.62 -0.44 -12.73
CA PHE A 457 11.85 -0.03 -13.42
C PHE A 457 12.79 -1.18 -13.72
N GLY A 458 13.51 -1.08 -14.84
CA GLY A 458 14.72 -1.88 -15.11
C GLY A 458 14.46 -3.37 -15.37
N SER A 459 13.20 -3.79 -15.45
CA SER A 459 12.81 -5.10 -15.95
C SER A 459 12.70 -5.03 -17.47
N SER A 460 13.14 -6.09 -18.16
CA SER A 460 13.05 -6.19 -19.61
C SER A 460 12.21 -7.40 -19.98
N ILE A 461 11.29 -7.22 -20.92
CA ILE A 461 10.50 -8.31 -21.49
C ILE A 461 11.27 -8.86 -22.68
N LYS A 462 11.54 -10.16 -22.66
CA LYS A 462 12.05 -10.87 -23.84
C LYS A 462 10.91 -11.31 -24.72
N GLN A 463 11.12 -11.21 -26.03
CA GLN A 463 10.16 -11.69 -27.03
C GLN A 463 9.79 -13.17 -26.83
N THR A 464 10.72 -13.99 -26.33
CA THR A 464 10.51 -15.42 -26.07
C THR A 464 9.62 -15.72 -24.87
N GLU A 465 9.43 -14.76 -23.96
CA GLU A 465 8.76 -14.98 -22.67
C GLU A 465 7.29 -14.51 -22.69
N LYS A 466 6.97 -13.46 -23.47
CA LYS A 466 5.62 -12.87 -23.52
C LYS A 466 5.16 -12.66 -24.96
N ALA A 467 4.14 -13.43 -25.36
CA ALA A 467 3.64 -13.43 -26.72
C ALA A 467 3.03 -12.08 -27.14
N TYR A 468 2.55 -11.23 -26.23
CA TYR A 468 1.88 -9.96 -26.58
C TYR A 468 2.83 -8.86 -27.07
N MET A 469 4.15 -9.02 -27.00
CA MET A 469 5.11 -7.97 -27.38
C MET A 469 4.94 -7.50 -28.83
N HIS A 470 4.44 -8.34 -29.74
CA HIS A 470 4.17 -7.96 -31.14
C HIS A 470 3.01 -6.96 -31.31
N GLN A 471 2.18 -6.80 -30.28
CA GLN A 471 1.03 -5.90 -30.28
C GLN A 471 1.43 -4.44 -30.03
N TYR A 472 2.64 -4.21 -29.53
CA TYR A 472 3.16 -2.88 -29.20
C TYR A 472 4.05 -2.34 -30.32
N ASP A 473 3.82 -1.10 -30.74
CA ASP A 473 4.63 -0.41 -31.74
C ASP A 473 6.01 -0.06 -31.19
N LEU A 474 6.11 0.34 -29.91
CA LEU A 474 7.40 0.61 -29.28
C LEU A 474 8.26 -0.65 -29.11
N ALA A 475 7.69 -1.85 -29.24
CA ALA A 475 8.44 -3.11 -29.27
C ALA A 475 9.05 -3.44 -30.64
N LYS A 476 8.65 -2.71 -31.69
CA LYS A 476 9.18 -2.91 -33.04
C LYS A 476 10.49 -2.14 -33.22
N LYS A 477 11.44 -2.72 -33.96
CA LYS A 477 12.63 -2.00 -34.42
C LYS A 477 12.17 -1.04 -35.51
N GLU A 478 12.20 0.26 -35.22
CA GLU A 478 11.99 1.27 -36.25
C GLU A 478 12.97 1.05 -37.40
N ILE A 479 12.46 1.21 -38.62
CA ILE A 479 13.32 1.19 -39.80
C ILE A 479 14.10 2.50 -39.77
N ASP A 480 15.41 2.38 -39.63
CA ASP A 480 16.31 3.50 -39.76
C ASP A 480 16.14 4.14 -41.14
N TRP A 481 15.68 5.38 -41.18
CA TRP A 481 15.41 6.12 -42.41
C TRP A 481 16.69 6.40 -43.23
N LEU A 482 17.86 6.29 -42.59
CA LEU A 482 19.18 6.34 -43.22
C LEU A 482 19.76 4.94 -43.49
N SER A 483 18.94 3.88 -43.41
CA SER A 483 19.34 2.54 -43.86
C SER A 483 19.36 2.46 -45.39
N ILE A 484 20.33 1.71 -45.90
CA ILE A 484 20.58 1.48 -47.33
C ILE A 484 20.24 0.02 -47.67
N THR A 485 20.17 -0.85 -46.66
CA THR A 485 19.70 -2.23 -46.82
C THR A 485 18.18 -2.24 -46.78
N SER A 486 17.56 -2.26 -47.96
CA SER A 486 16.11 -2.30 -48.20
C SER A 486 15.47 -3.65 -47.80
N SER A 487 15.80 -4.20 -46.64
CA SER A 487 14.90 -5.17 -46.00
C SER A 487 13.84 -4.36 -45.28
N GLY A 488 12.81 -3.90 -46.00
CA GLY A 488 11.65 -3.15 -45.46
C GLY A 488 10.78 -3.97 -44.49
N LYS A 489 11.37 -4.92 -43.76
CA LYS A 489 10.72 -5.73 -42.75
C LYS A 489 10.98 -5.10 -41.39
N THR A 490 9.93 -4.51 -40.83
CA THR A 490 9.85 -4.22 -39.40
C THR A 490 10.09 -5.51 -38.63
N SER A 491 11.17 -5.57 -37.85
CA SER A 491 11.49 -6.71 -36.98
C SER A 491 11.19 -6.34 -35.54
N LEU A 492 10.86 -7.32 -34.70
CA LEU A 492 10.66 -7.07 -33.28
C LEU A 492 12.01 -6.89 -32.57
N ARG A 493 12.03 -6.08 -31.52
CA ARG A 493 13.16 -6.02 -30.59
C ARG A 493 13.27 -7.35 -29.86
N ASP A 494 14.49 -7.77 -29.56
CA ASP A 494 14.74 -9.01 -28.82
C ASP A 494 14.33 -8.85 -27.34
N THR A 495 14.55 -7.64 -26.82
CA THR A 495 14.17 -7.18 -25.48
C THR A 495 13.57 -5.79 -25.54
N GLN A 496 12.65 -5.49 -24.63
CA GLN A 496 12.16 -4.13 -24.41
C GLN A 496 11.96 -3.83 -22.92
N SER A 497 12.30 -2.61 -22.51
CA SER A 497 12.04 -2.12 -21.15
C SER A 497 10.54 -2.09 -20.86
N THR A 498 10.13 -2.60 -19.70
CA THR A 498 8.72 -2.66 -19.30
C THR A 498 8.08 -1.28 -19.23
N GLU A 499 8.79 -0.30 -18.67
CA GLU A 499 8.32 1.07 -18.54
C GLU A 499 8.03 1.76 -19.90
N VAL A 500 8.70 1.33 -20.99
CA VAL A 500 8.43 1.81 -22.35
C VAL A 500 7.12 1.24 -22.90
N LEU A 501 6.81 -0.03 -22.60
CA LEU A 501 5.55 -0.65 -23.02
C LEU A 501 4.37 -0.07 -22.24
N PHE A 502 4.56 0.25 -20.95
CA PHE A 502 3.54 0.91 -20.14
C PHE A 502 3.17 2.30 -20.69
N LEU A 503 4.09 3.05 -21.27
CA LEU A 503 3.79 4.34 -21.92
C LEU A 503 2.76 4.20 -23.06
N GLU A 504 2.91 3.18 -23.89
CA GLU A 504 1.98 2.87 -24.98
C GLU A 504 0.68 2.25 -24.46
N GLN A 505 0.75 1.39 -23.45
CA GLN A 505 -0.44 0.82 -22.84
C GLN A 505 -1.32 1.88 -22.16
N CYS A 506 -0.71 2.83 -21.46
CA CYS A 506 -1.41 3.98 -20.91
C CYS A 506 -2.04 4.81 -22.03
N HIS A 507 -1.35 4.98 -23.18
CA HIS A 507 -1.92 5.67 -24.35
C HIS A 507 -3.22 5.00 -24.81
N ASN A 508 -3.24 3.67 -24.87
CA ASN A 508 -4.39 2.90 -25.34
C ASN A 508 -5.60 3.06 -24.40
N PHE A 509 -5.38 3.06 -23.08
CA PHE A 509 -6.46 3.25 -22.10
C PHE A 509 -7.01 4.68 -22.03
N LEU A 510 -6.15 5.68 -22.26
CA LEU A 510 -6.51 7.08 -22.08
C LEU A 510 -7.48 7.56 -23.17
N VAL A 511 -8.47 8.37 -22.79
CA VAL A 511 -9.31 9.10 -23.74
C VAL A 511 -8.52 10.18 -24.47
N GLU A 512 -9.02 10.63 -25.63
CA GLU A 512 -8.49 11.85 -26.25
C GLU A 512 -8.53 13.03 -25.25
N HIS A 513 -7.44 13.79 -25.15
CA HIS A 513 -7.24 14.84 -24.16
C HIS A 513 -7.17 14.42 -22.68
N GLY A 514 -7.24 13.13 -22.39
CA GLY A 514 -6.96 12.63 -21.04
C GLY A 514 -5.49 12.90 -20.66
N TYR A 515 -5.22 12.85 -19.37
CA TYR A 515 -3.91 13.14 -18.79
C TYR A 515 -3.24 11.87 -18.27
N LEU A 516 -1.97 11.70 -18.63
CA LEU A 516 -1.09 10.68 -18.08
C LEU A 516 -0.03 11.36 -17.21
N ALA A 517 0.04 11.00 -15.94
CA ALA A 517 1.17 11.33 -15.06
C ALA A 517 1.91 10.03 -14.73
N ILE A 518 3.13 9.92 -15.23
CA ILE A 518 3.93 8.69 -15.15
C ILE A 518 5.31 8.99 -14.58
N VAL A 519 5.73 8.17 -13.62
CA VAL A 519 7.10 8.21 -13.10
C VAL A 519 8.00 7.39 -14.02
N LEU A 520 9.08 7.99 -14.52
CA LEU A 520 10.02 7.34 -15.44
C LEU A 520 11.48 7.58 -15.01
N PRO A 521 12.39 6.65 -15.28
CA PRO A 521 13.82 6.88 -15.11
C PRO A 521 14.33 7.94 -16.10
N ASP A 522 15.23 8.83 -15.65
CA ASP A 522 15.80 9.90 -16.48
C ASP A 522 16.49 9.38 -17.74
N GLY A 523 16.92 8.10 -17.75
CA GLY A 523 17.52 7.45 -18.91
C GLY A 523 16.62 7.44 -20.14
N ILE A 524 15.29 7.39 -19.99
CA ILE A 524 14.35 7.48 -21.14
C ILE A 524 14.38 8.89 -21.75
N LEU A 525 14.54 9.90 -20.89
CA LEU A 525 14.53 11.30 -21.30
C LEU A 525 15.89 11.76 -21.87
N THR A 526 16.99 11.09 -21.50
CA THR A 526 18.36 11.56 -21.78
C THR A 526 19.16 10.66 -22.72
N ASN A 527 19.00 9.33 -22.68
CA ASN A 527 19.85 8.43 -23.46
C ASN A 527 19.55 8.53 -24.97
N SER A 528 20.59 8.55 -25.80
CA SER A 528 20.48 8.58 -27.26
C SER A 528 19.78 7.34 -27.82
N SER A 529 20.01 6.17 -27.21
CA SER A 529 19.35 4.90 -27.58
C SER A 529 17.83 4.92 -27.37
N MET A 530 17.31 5.86 -26.59
CA MET A 530 15.88 6.02 -26.30
C MET A 530 15.23 7.15 -27.11
N GLN A 531 15.91 7.72 -28.11
CA GLN A 531 15.36 8.79 -28.96
C GLN A 531 14.03 8.39 -29.63
N TYR A 532 13.91 7.14 -30.09
CA TYR A 532 12.67 6.65 -30.71
C TYR A 532 11.47 6.72 -29.75
N VAL A 533 11.68 6.49 -28.44
CA VAL A 533 10.62 6.63 -27.43
C VAL A 533 10.18 8.08 -27.32
N ARG A 534 11.14 9.02 -27.27
CA ARG A 534 10.84 10.46 -27.20
C ARG A 534 10.13 10.96 -28.46
N ASP A 535 10.53 10.48 -29.63
CA ASP A 535 9.86 10.81 -30.89
C ASP A 535 8.41 10.32 -30.89
N ASN A 536 8.15 9.11 -30.37
CA ASN A 536 6.80 8.56 -30.21
C ASN A 536 5.98 9.32 -29.16
N ILE A 537 6.59 9.74 -28.03
CA ILE A 537 5.91 10.58 -27.03
C ILE A 537 5.44 11.90 -27.66
N GLU A 538 6.29 12.56 -28.45
CA GLU A 538 5.95 13.80 -29.18
C GLU A 538 4.85 13.60 -30.24
N GLU A 539 4.69 12.38 -30.78
CA GLU A 539 3.60 12.04 -31.71
C GLU A 539 2.28 11.76 -30.99
N MET A 540 2.34 11.00 -29.91
CA MET A 540 1.15 10.54 -29.17
C MET A 540 0.60 11.59 -28.22
N TYR A 541 1.43 12.49 -27.72
CA TYR A 541 1.10 13.35 -26.59
C TYR A 541 1.59 14.79 -26.74
N ARG A 542 0.77 15.70 -26.21
CA ARG A 542 1.21 17.01 -25.77
C ARG A 542 1.98 16.86 -24.46
N ILE A 543 3.27 17.17 -24.47
CA ILE A 543 4.11 17.14 -23.25
C ILE A 543 3.73 18.33 -22.38
N VAL A 544 3.03 18.12 -21.27
CA VAL A 544 2.54 19.20 -20.40
C VAL A 544 3.64 19.66 -19.46
N ALA A 545 4.27 18.72 -18.76
CA ALA A 545 5.31 19.04 -17.80
C ALA A 545 6.35 17.92 -17.64
N VAL A 546 7.58 18.31 -17.31
CA VAL A 546 8.63 17.41 -16.84
C VAL A 546 9.13 17.94 -15.50
N VAL A 547 8.93 17.16 -14.44
CA VAL A 547 9.38 17.50 -13.09
C VAL A 547 10.45 16.50 -12.65
N SER A 548 11.69 16.97 -12.57
CA SER A 548 12.83 16.14 -12.15
C SER A 548 12.86 16.01 -10.63
N MET A 549 12.95 14.77 -10.14
CA MET A 549 13.03 14.46 -8.71
C MET A 549 14.49 14.36 -8.25
N PRO A 550 14.80 14.58 -6.96
CA PRO A 550 16.14 14.41 -6.46
C PRO A 550 16.54 12.93 -6.55
N GLN A 551 17.83 12.65 -6.71
CA GLN A 551 18.33 11.26 -6.81
C GLN A 551 17.97 10.42 -5.57
N THR A 552 17.84 11.07 -4.42
CA THR A 552 17.47 10.47 -3.14
C THR A 552 15.99 10.11 -3.04
N ALA A 553 15.16 10.54 -3.98
CA ALA A 553 13.70 10.43 -3.90
C ALA A 553 13.21 9.00 -3.67
N PHE A 554 13.80 8.05 -4.38
CA PHE A 554 13.47 6.63 -4.22
C PHE A 554 14.54 5.86 -3.43
N THR A 555 15.56 6.54 -2.89
CA THR A 555 16.67 5.88 -2.18
C THR A 555 16.23 5.35 -0.81
N ALA A 556 15.37 6.08 -0.10
CA ALA A 556 14.74 5.60 1.14
C ALA A 556 13.81 4.39 0.90
N THR A 557 13.33 4.26 -0.33
CA THR A 557 12.64 3.10 -0.85
C THR A 557 13.62 2.29 -1.73
N GLY A 558 14.88 2.16 -1.32
CA GLY A 558 15.92 1.28 -1.88
C GLY A 558 16.23 1.30 -3.38
N ALA A 559 15.80 2.31 -4.13
CA ALA A 559 16.16 2.53 -5.54
C ALA A 559 16.97 3.83 -5.72
N GLY A 560 18.19 3.73 -6.27
CA GLY A 560 19.10 4.87 -6.47
C GLY A 560 19.00 5.55 -7.84
N VAL A 561 17.99 5.19 -8.65
CA VAL A 561 17.83 5.69 -10.03
C VAL A 561 17.17 7.05 -10.01
N LYS A 562 17.85 8.05 -10.57
CA LYS A 562 17.27 9.38 -10.77
C LYS A 562 16.07 9.27 -11.72
N SER A 563 14.95 9.82 -11.28
CA SER A 563 13.66 9.66 -11.95
C SER A 563 12.96 11.02 -12.06
N SER A 564 12.07 11.12 -13.04
CA SER A 564 11.26 12.31 -13.30
C SER A 564 9.79 11.92 -13.43
N VAL A 565 8.90 12.85 -13.09
CA VAL A 565 7.47 12.71 -13.35
C VAL A 565 7.14 13.45 -14.64
N LEU A 566 6.57 12.72 -15.59
CA LEU A 566 6.15 13.25 -16.88
C LEU A 566 4.62 13.40 -16.89
N PHE A 567 4.14 14.62 -17.13
CA PHE A 567 2.72 14.91 -17.35
C PHE A 567 2.49 15.06 -18.85
N LEU A 568 1.63 14.22 -19.40
CA LEU A 568 1.30 14.14 -20.82
C LEU A 568 -0.20 14.30 -21.01
N ARG A 569 -0.62 14.91 -22.12
CA ARG A 569 -2.02 14.98 -22.52
C ARG A 569 -2.17 14.31 -23.89
N LYS A 570 -3.02 13.29 -23.99
CA LYS A 570 -3.16 12.51 -25.24
C LYS A 570 -3.71 13.37 -26.37
N HIS A 571 -3.06 13.27 -27.52
CA HIS A 571 -3.52 13.91 -28.75
C HIS A 571 -4.73 13.19 -29.33
N LYS A 572 -5.51 13.90 -30.17
CA LYS A 572 -6.48 13.25 -31.06
C LYS A 572 -5.73 12.40 -32.07
N ALA A 573 -6.33 11.30 -32.52
CA ALA A 573 -5.73 10.43 -33.52
C ALA A 573 -5.28 11.19 -34.78
N SER A 574 -6.07 12.18 -35.22
CA SER A 574 -5.76 13.02 -36.38
C SER A 574 -4.51 13.90 -36.20
N VAL A 575 -4.22 14.33 -34.97
CA VAL A 575 -3.03 15.15 -34.68
C VAL A 575 -1.79 14.26 -34.66
N THR A 576 -1.86 13.10 -34.01
CA THR A 576 -0.79 12.10 -34.04
C THR A 576 -0.44 11.70 -35.47
N GLU A 577 -1.43 11.40 -36.30
CA GLU A 577 -1.21 11.08 -37.72
C GLU A 577 -0.58 12.26 -38.48
N LYS A 578 -1.00 13.49 -38.23
CA LYS A 578 -0.42 14.70 -38.84
C LYS A 578 1.06 14.86 -38.48
N ILE A 579 1.41 14.71 -37.20
CA ILE A 579 2.79 14.84 -36.71
C ILE A 579 3.66 13.73 -37.29
N SER A 580 3.20 12.47 -37.21
CA SER A 580 3.93 11.31 -37.72
C SER A 580 4.19 11.42 -39.23
N ASN A 581 3.17 11.80 -40.01
CA ASN A 581 3.31 12.03 -41.45
C ASN A 581 4.26 13.19 -41.79
N LEU A 582 4.24 14.26 -41.00
CA LEU A 582 5.17 15.38 -41.19
C LEU A 582 6.61 14.96 -40.92
N LYS A 583 6.87 14.23 -39.82
CA LYS A 583 8.19 13.68 -39.51
C LYS A 583 8.70 12.75 -40.60
N ALA A 584 7.87 11.84 -41.10
CA ALA A 584 8.21 10.95 -42.21
C ALA A 584 8.58 11.74 -43.48
N LYS A 585 7.80 12.75 -43.84
CA LYS A 585 8.08 13.63 -44.99
C LYS A 585 9.40 14.40 -44.83
N LEU A 586 9.70 14.91 -43.63
CA LEU A 586 10.94 15.62 -43.37
C LEU A 586 12.16 14.70 -43.46
N LYS A 587 12.06 13.47 -42.91
CA LYS A 587 13.11 12.44 -43.05
C LYS A 587 13.40 12.14 -44.52
N GLU A 588 12.37 11.88 -45.33
CA GLU A 588 12.53 11.63 -46.77
C GLU A 588 13.09 12.84 -47.54
N LYS A 589 12.65 14.06 -47.17
CA LYS A 589 13.17 15.30 -47.77
C LYS A 589 14.65 15.48 -47.47
N VAL A 590 15.08 15.39 -46.21
CA VAL A 590 16.49 15.51 -45.83
C VAL A 590 17.34 14.44 -46.51
N LYS A 591 16.85 13.20 -46.60
CA LYS A 591 17.53 12.10 -47.29
C LYS A 591 17.75 12.41 -48.78
N THR A 592 16.72 12.94 -49.44
CA THR A 592 16.72 13.24 -50.88
C THR A 592 17.54 14.48 -51.21
N ASP A 593 17.33 15.59 -50.49
CA ASP A 593 18.00 16.88 -50.73
C ASP A 593 19.52 16.77 -50.56
N ASN A 594 19.99 15.84 -49.73
CA ASN A 594 21.42 15.61 -49.48
C ASN A 594 21.99 14.41 -50.28
N ASN A 595 21.22 13.85 -51.23
CA ASN A 595 21.64 12.72 -52.08
C ASN A 595 22.26 11.55 -51.29
N PHE A 596 21.71 11.23 -50.11
CA PHE A 596 22.33 10.30 -49.17
C PHE A 596 22.61 8.92 -49.81
N VAL A 597 21.60 8.34 -50.44
CA VAL A 597 21.68 7.01 -51.07
C VAL A 597 22.77 6.99 -52.14
N ALA A 598 22.74 7.95 -53.07
CA ALA A 598 23.73 8.04 -54.14
C ALA A 598 25.16 8.25 -53.60
N THR A 599 25.31 9.06 -52.55
CA THR A 599 26.62 9.34 -51.92
C THR A 599 27.21 8.08 -51.29
N VAL A 600 26.40 7.33 -50.53
CA VAL A 600 26.90 6.11 -49.89
C VAL A 600 27.15 4.99 -50.90
N GLU A 601 26.30 4.83 -51.92
CA GLU A 601 26.56 3.88 -53.02
C GLU A 601 27.87 4.20 -53.74
N GLN A 602 28.19 5.47 -53.96
CA GLN A 602 29.47 5.90 -54.52
C GLN A 602 30.65 5.54 -53.61
N TRP A 603 30.53 5.77 -52.31
CA TRP A 603 31.58 5.40 -51.34
C TRP A 603 31.75 3.89 -51.23
N GLU A 604 30.66 3.13 -51.29
CA GLU A 604 30.70 1.67 -51.25
C GLU A 604 31.38 1.10 -52.50
N LYS A 605 31.06 1.65 -53.68
CA LYS A 605 31.73 1.30 -54.94
C LYS A 605 33.22 1.63 -54.87
N ALA A 606 33.58 2.84 -54.43
CA ALA A 606 34.98 3.26 -54.30
C ALA A 606 35.76 2.34 -53.34
N LYS A 607 35.16 1.96 -52.21
CA LYS A 607 35.72 0.99 -51.27
C LYS A 607 35.94 -0.38 -51.93
N ASN A 608 34.94 -0.90 -52.64
CA ASN A 608 35.03 -2.21 -53.30
C ASN A 608 36.08 -2.22 -54.42
N ASP A 609 36.18 -1.14 -55.20
CA ASP A 609 37.21 -0.98 -56.24
C ASP A 609 38.62 -0.91 -55.63
N ALA A 610 38.78 -0.21 -54.50
CA ALA A 610 40.05 -0.15 -53.77
C ALA A 610 40.47 -1.53 -53.20
N ILE A 611 39.53 -2.28 -52.60
CA ILE A 611 39.78 -3.65 -52.11
C ILE A 611 40.19 -4.56 -53.28
N LYS A 612 39.51 -4.48 -54.42
CA LYS A 612 39.85 -5.27 -55.60
C LYS A 612 41.26 -4.96 -56.11
N LYS A 613 41.64 -3.68 -56.12
CA LYS A 613 43.00 -3.26 -56.49
C LYS A 613 44.07 -3.85 -55.55
N LEU A 614 43.81 -3.87 -54.24
CA LEU A 614 44.68 -4.52 -53.26
C LEU A 614 44.79 -6.03 -53.48
N GLU A 615 43.67 -6.70 -53.77
CA GLU A 615 43.65 -8.13 -54.12
C GLU A 615 44.50 -8.42 -55.38
N ASP A 616 44.37 -7.60 -56.41
CA ASP A 616 45.12 -7.73 -57.67
C ASP A 616 46.63 -7.47 -57.46
N GLU A 617 47.00 -6.44 -56.70
CA GLU A 617 48.40 -6.12 -56.37
C GLU A 617 49.05 -7.20 -55.50
N ALA A 618 48.33 -7.73 -54.51
CA ALA A 618 48.81 -8.82 -53.66
C ALA A 618 48.98 -10.13 -54.46
N LYS A 619 48.10 -10.39 -55.44
CA LYS A 619 48.20 -11.53 -56.36
C LYS A 619 49.37 -11.40 -57.32
N ALA A 620 49.64 -10.19 -57.81
CA ALA A 620 50.80 -9.93 -58.67
C ALA A 620 52.13 -10.15 -57.92
N LYS A 621 52.19 -9.74 -56.64
CA LYS A 621 53.37 -9.96 -55.77
C LYS A 621 53.54 -11.42 -55.33
N ASN A 622 52.43 -12.18 -55.22
CA ASN A 622 52.44 -13.59 -54.80
C ASN A 622 51.66 -14.50 -55.77
N PRO A 623 52.19 -14.82 -56.96
CA PRO A 623 51.44 -15.50 -58.04
C PRO A 623 50.97 -16.93 -57.70
N LYS A 624 51.63 -17.59 -56.75
CA LYS A 624 51.32 -18.96 -56.30
C LYS A 624 50.42 -19.00 -55.06
N ALA A 625 50.13 -17.85 -54.44
CA ALA A 625 49.28 -17.79 -53.26
C ALA A 625 47.82 -18.05 -53.64
N SER A 626 47.15 -18.86 -52.83
CA SER A 626 45.71 -19.11 -52.91
C SER A 626 44.91 -17.84 -52.59
N LYS A 627 43.64 -17.82 -52.99
CA LYS A 627 42.72 -16.71 -52.67
C LYS A 627 42.60 -16.45 -51.16
N LYS A 628 42.76 -17.49 -50.33
CA LYS A 628 42.70 -17.38 -48.88
C LYS A 628 43.96 -16.71 -48.31
N GLU A 629 45.14 -17.08 -48.80
CA GLU A 629 46.41 -16.47 -48.40
C GLU A 629 46.49 -15.00 -48.84
N ILE A 630 46.00 -14.66 -50.03
CA ILE A 630 45.89 -13.26 -50.47
C ILE A 630 44.95 -12.46 -49.56
N GLY A 631 43.80 -13.04 -49.18
CA GLY A 631 42.87 -12.44 -48.24
C GLY A 631 43.47 -12.20 -46.85
N GLU A 632 44.40 -13.05 -46.40
CA GLU A 632 45.15 -12.83 -45.15
C GLU A 632 46.18 -11.72 -45.29
N LEU A 633 46.90 -11.64 -46.42
CA LEU A 633 47.90 -10.60 -46.68
C LEU A 633 47.32 -9.18 -46.70
N ILE A 634 46.10 -9.01 -47.22
CA ILE A 634 45.44 -7.70 -47.31
C ILE A 634 44.44 -7.44 -46.17
N LYS A 635 44.36 -8.35 -45.19
CA LYS A 635 43.34 -8.33 -44.15
C LYS A 635 43.30 -6.98 -43.41
N ASP A 636 44.46 -6.48 -43.04
CA ASP A 636 44.58 -5.24 -42.26
C ASP A 636 44.20 -4.02 -43.09
N GLU A 637 44.63 -3.95 -44.36
CA GLU A 637 44.27 -2.86 -45.27
C GLU A 637 42.78 -2.88 -45.65
N LYS A 638 42.22 -4.07 -45.88
CA LYS A 638 40.78 -4.27 -46.11
C LYS A 638 39.97 -3.82 -44.90
N SER A 639 40.42 -4.18 -43.69
CA SER A 639 39.80 -3.73 -42.44
C SER A 639 39.84 -2.20 -42.33
N LYS A 640 40.98 -1.58 -42.65
CA LYS A 640 41.14 -0.13 -42.65
C LYS A 640 40.20 0.58 -43.63
N LEU A 641 40.08 0.10 -44.86
CA LEU A 641 39.15 0.64 -45.86
C LEU A 641 37.69 0.49 -45.44
N GLN A 642 37.34 -0.65 -44.81
CA GLN A 642 36.01 -0.88 -44.28
C GLN A 642 35.71 0.07 -43.10
N GLN A 643 36.67 0.32 -42.22
CA GLN A 643 36.54 1.27 -41.13
C GLN A 643 36.37 2.71 -41.67
N GLU A 644 37.21 3.14 -42.62
CA GLU A 644 37.12 4.49 -43.21
C GLU A 644 35.77 4.73 -43.90
N PHE A 645 35.25 3.72 -44.62
CA PHE A 645 33.90 3.77 -45.18
C PHE A 645 32.84 3.93 -44.07
N THR A 646 32.93 3.13 -43.02
CA THR A 646 31.98 3.16 -41.89
C THR A 646 32.00 4.52 -41.20
N ASP A 647 33.18 5.08 -40.95
CA ASP A 647 33.36 6.39 -40.32
C ASP A 647 32.76 7.51 -41.18
N ARG A 648 32.99 7.50 -42.50
CA ARG A 648 32.40 8.49 -43.42
C ARG A 648 30.87 8.40 -43.46
N VAL A 649 30.33 7.19 -43.51
CA VAL A 649 28.87 6.97 -43.48
C VAL A 649 28.29 7.45 -42.17
N ASN A 650 28.92 7.16 -41.02
CA ASN A 650 28.45 7.62 -39.71
C ASN A 650 28.49 9.14 -39.59
N ALA A 651 29.57 9.80 -40.03
CA ALA A 651 29.66 11.25 -40.02
C ALA A 651 28.57 11.92 -40.87
N LEU A 652 28.30 11.40 -42.07
CA LEU A 652 27.20 11.90 -42.90
C LEU A 652 25.84 11.67 -42.23
N ARG A 653 25.65 10.51 -41.58
CA ARG A 653 24.39 10.21 -40.88
C ARG A 653 24.16 11.19 -39.72
N GLU A 654 25.19 11.46 -38.91
CA GLU A 654 25.12 12.45 -37.84
C GLU A 654 24.74 13.84 -38.37
N GLU A 655 25.38 14.29 -39.45
CA GLU A 655 25.05 15.57 -40.10
C GLU A 655 23.59 15.63 -40.57
N LEU A 656 23.08 14.55 -41.20
CA LEU A 656 21.69 14.50 -41.66
C LEU A 656 20.68 14.42 -40.51
N ILE A 657 21.04 13.76 -39.41
CA ILE A 657 20.24 13.74 -38.19
C ILE A 657 20.12 15.14 -37.59
N GLU A 658 21.23 15.89 -37.50
CA GLU A 658 21.22 17.29 -37.06
C GLU A 658 20.36 18.18 -37.96
N LYS A 659 20.51 18.04 -39.29
CA LYS A 659 19.66 18.75 -40.27
C LYS A 659 18.18 18.42 -40.09
N TYR A 660 17.84 17.14 -39.90
CA TYR A 660 16.47 16.71 -39.62
C TYR A 660 15.93 17.35 -38.35
N PHE A 661 16.70 17.37 -37.26
CA PHE A 661 16.26 18.02 -36.01
C PHE A 661 16.02 19.52 -36.18
N ALA A 662 16.90 20.22 -36.91
CA ALA A 662 16.72 21.63 -37.21
C ALA A 662 15.45 21.89 -38.06
N GLU A 663 15.22 21.10 -39.11
CA GLU A 663 13.99 21.21 -39.91
C GLU A 663 12.75 20.89 -39.07
N LYS A 664 12.79 19.82 -38.27
CA LYS A 664 11.71 19.39 -37.38
C LYS A 664 11.32 20.53 -36.43
N GLN A 665 12.29 21.14 -35.76
CA GLN A 665 12.08 22.24 -34.82
C GLN A 665 11.44 23.47 -35.51
N SER A 666 11.74 23.71 -36.78
CA SER A 666 11.16 24.82 -37.53
C SER A 666 9.73 24.57 -38.06
N LYS A 667 9.30 23.31 -38.11
CA LYS A 667 8.06 22.89 -38.79
C LYS A 667 7.00 22.35 -37.84
N LEU A 668 7.39 21.81 -36.68
CA LEU A 668 6.44 21.46 -35.64
C LEU A 668 5.97 22.72 -34.91
N ASP A 669 4.71 22.70 -34.49
CA ASP A 669 4.13 23.79 -33.72
C ASP A 669 4.82 23.86 -32.35
N ASP A 670 5.32 25.04 -31.98
CA ASP A 670 5.93 25.27 -30.68
C ASP A 670 4.85 25.48 -29.61
N TYR A 671 5.12 25.01 -28.39
CA TYR A 671 4.20 25.12 -27.28
C TYR A 671 4.96 25.17 -25.94
N PRO A 672 4.43 25.89 -24.92
CA PRO A 672 5.10 25.97 -23.63
C PRO A 672 5.07 24.61 -22.92
N ILE A 673 6.19 24.22 -22.30
CA ILE A 673 6.30 23.04 -21.44
C ILE A 673 6.67 23.52 -20.04
N PHE A 674 5.96 23.03 -19.03
CA PHE A 674 6.29 23.34 -17.64
C PHE A 674 7.47 22.46 -17.18
N MET A 675 8.60 23.09 -16.86
CA MET A 675 9.80 22.39 -16.42
C MET A 675 10.10 22.77 -14.97
N ALA A 676 10.34 21.78 -14.12
CA ALA A 676 10.77 22.02 -12.74
C ALA A 676 11.79 20.98 -12.30
N ILE A 677 12.67 21.36 -11.37
CA ILE A 677 13.61 20.48 -10.68
C ILE A 677 13.31 20.67 -9.20
N ALA A 678 12.91 19.59 -8.52
CA ALA A 678 12.74 19.58 -7.08
C ALA A 678 14.03 19.09 -6.43
N GLU A 679 14.58 19.86 -5.50
CA GLU A 679 15.77 19.47 -4.73
C GLU A 679 15.37 18.83 -3.39
N ASP A 680 14.32 19.37 -2.75
CA ASP A 680 13.75 18.84 -1.52
C ASP A 680 12.26 18.49 -1.71
N ILE A 681 11.93 17.24 -1.41
CA ILE A 681 10.59 16.68 -1.59
C ILE A 681 9.94 16.27 -0.26
N GLY A 682 10.42 16.83 0.86
CA GLY A 682 9.88 16.59 2.20
C GLY A 682 10.60 15.52 3.01
N TYR A 683 11.66 14.91 2.46
CA TYR A 683 12.49 13.94 3.17
C TYR A 683 13.89 13.77 2.57
N ASP A 684 14.84 13.33 3.40
CA ASP A 684 16.22 13.05 3.01
C ASP A 684 16.44 11.61 2.47
N ALA A 685 17.68 11.27 2.09
CA ALA A 685 18.02 9.94 1.57
C ALA A 685 17.72 8.77 2.55
N THR A 686 17.60 9.06 3.85
CA THR A 686 17.27 8.09 4.89
C THR A 686 15.76 8.00 5.17
N GLY A 687 14.96 8.82 4.48
CA GLY A 687 13.51 8.91 4.67
C GLY A 687 13.11 9.75 5.87
N ARG A 688 14.03 10.52 6.48
CA ARG A 688 13.69 11.44 7.56
C ARG A 688 13.06 12.68 6.97
N SER A 689 11.95 13.12 7.57
CA SER A 689 11.23 14.30 7.12
C SER A 689 12.13 15.54 7.19
N THR A 690 12.08 16.35 6.13
CA THR A 690 12.68 17.68 6.06
C THR A 690 11.60 18.73 6.32
N ASN A 691 12.00 19.93 6.76
CA ASN A 691 11.07 21.04 6.99
C ASN A 691 10.67 21.78 5.70
N ASN A 692 11.07 21.27 4.53
CA ASN A 692 10.84 21.89 3.24
C ASN A 692 10.30 20.85 2.26
N ASN A 693 9.38 21.23 1.38
CA ASN A 693 8.87 20.37 0.32
C ASN A 693 8.45 21.23 -0.87
N GLU A 694 9.33 21.29 -1.87
CA GLU A 694 9.16 22.13 -3.05
C GLU A 694 8.03 21.64 -3.96
N LEU A 695 7.66 20.35 -3.87
CA LEU A 695 6.58 19.78 -4.67
C LEU A 695 5.23 20.44 -4.39
N ILE A 696 5.03 21.02 -3.21
CA ILE A 696 3.80 21.73 -2.86
C ILE A 696 3.63 22.96 -3.76
N GLU A 697 4.69 23.77 -3.92
CA GLU A 697 4.61 24.98 -4.72
C GLU A 697 4.67 24.67 -6.22
N ILE A 698 5.53 23.73 -6.62
CA ILE A 698 5.59 23.22 -8.00
C ILE A 698 4.21 22.69 -8.43
N GLY A 699 3.52 21.94 -7.56
CA GLY A 699 2.19 21.38 -7.84
C GLY A 699 1.12 22.45 -8.05
N LYS A 700 1.14 23.54 -7.28
CA LYS A 700 0.21 24.67 -7.48
C LYS A 700 0.41 25.36 -8.82
N GLU A 701 1.66 25.66 -9.19
CA GLU A 701 1.96 26.31 -10.46
C GLU A 701 1.66 25.38 -11.65
N LEU A 702 1.95 24.09 -11.52
CA LEU A 702 1.58 23.08 -12.51
C LEU A 702 0.06 22.98 -12.67
N SER A 703 -0.70 22.99 -11.58
CA SER A 703 -2.17 22.99 -11.62
C SER A 703 -2.72 24.19 -12.39
N LYS A 704 -2.17 25.39 -12.15
CA LYS A 704 -2.53 26.62 -12.89
C LYS A 704 -2.21 26.48 -14.38
N PHE A 705 -1.06 25.90 -14.70
CA PHE A 705 -0.64 25.67 -16.08
C PHE A 705 -1.55 24.66 -16.80
N ILE A 706 -1.92 23.56 -16.15
CA ILE A 706 -2.89 22.58 -16.67
C ILE A 706 -4.25 23.23 -16.90
N ALA A 707 -4.73 24.05 -15.96
CA ALA A 707 -5.98 24.80 -16.13
C ALA A 707 -5.93 25.78 -17.31
N HIS A 708 -4.78 26.42 -17.54
CA HIS A 708 -4.56 27.26 -18.73
C HIS A 708 -4.68 26.44 -20.01
N ILE A 709 -3.96 25.32 -20.13
CA ILE A 709 -4.02 24.41 -21.29
C ILE A 709 -5.45 23.95 -21.57
N ASN A 710 -6.19 23.51 -20.55
CA ASN A 710 -7.58 23.07 -20.71
C ASN A 710 -8.52 24.18 -21.21
N LYS A 711 -8.17 25.45 -20.98
CA LYS A 711 -8.93 26.61 -21.44
C LYS A 711 -8.56 27.03 -22.87
N THR A 712 -7.29 26.91 -23.25
CA THR A 712 -6.74 27.46 -24.51
C THR A 712 -6.56 26.42 -25.62
N GLU A 713 -6.30 25.16 -25.27
CA GLU A 713 -6.02 24.06 -26.21
C GLU A 713 -7.21 23.06 -26.21
N LYS A 714 -8.10 23.13 -27.22
CA LYS A 714 -9.29 22.26 -27.40
C LYS A 714 -9.18 21.26 -28.56
#